data_AF-A0A968WW05-F1
#
_entry.id   AF-A0A968WW05-F1
#
_cell.length_a   1.000
_cell.length_b   1.000
_cell.length_c   1.000
_cell.angle_alpha   90.00
_cell.angle_beta   90.00
_cell.angle_gamma   90.00
#
_symmetry.space_group_name_H-M   'P 1'
#
loop_
_entity.id
_entity.type
_entity.pdbx_description
1 polymer ?
#
loop_
_entity_poly.entity_id
_entity_poly.type
_entity_poly.pdbx_seq_one_letter_code
_entity_poly.pdbx_strand_id
1 'polypeptide(L)'
;MKTASNSNFQSLRSNVIPEKLVMTSTLLALSQLTTQAAPPAPAEKKKEDGTTTLPEMVVQADGTKKLYKPENLATPKYTVPLRDVPQTVTAIPKEVMQEQGSSSLRDVLRNVPGISIQAGEGGVPPGDNLAIRGFNARTDLFVDNVRDFGGYSRDPFNIEQVEVTKGPSSTSGGRGSTGGSINLSSKMPKLEKSYGILLGGGTDSYTRATVDINQPIPALSGTAVRLNTVYHHQDIPGRDVADQERWGFAPSITFGLGTDTRFTLSYFHLQQSNTPDYGLPWVPRDNPLTPANENITGLPSGRVDVNDRNYYGLQSRDYDKTSTDIVTAIYEHDITEDLKLKNTLRLGQTENDFIITAPRFFGSLSRLPQGADPTSVNPANRNRDQSTSIISNQTDVRYDFNTGSVKHQLVASLEVSREDTENRTRTDLNVANQPALNLRNPNSKTPYVSDFQYNDGFTEATADTVAISLFDTVKLNDQWMVSGGVRWDSFDVEYQNRAATVNNVPGLFTDIGRKDEVFSYRGAVTFKPLENGSVYLGYGTSFNPSAEALTLTGTPVPPSTTLSTVDLEPEKNETIELGTKWDLLDEQLTLTAAIFRTDKTNARTEDPADPTDLLTLDGEQRIQGFEFGFSGQITEKWRVIGGYAYLDSEIRASKNEFELGSETSNTPQNSFNLWTVHDLPAGFQVGLGAQYVGSRYNNTNSATRQEAPSYTTFDALVGYKVNDNVSFRLNAYNLLDKDYIDRVGGGHYIPGQGRSVTLTADIKF
;
A
#
# COMPACT_ATOMS: atom_id res chain seq x y z
N MET A 1 18.52 -2.66 -50.31
CA MET A 1 17.67 -2.37 -51.48
C MET A 1 16.44 -3.29 -51.39
N LYS A 2 15.28 -2.70 -51.05
CA LYS A 2 13.88 -3.14 -51.26
C LYS A 2 13.40 -4.51 -50.74
N THR A 3 12.58 -4.50 -49.66
CA THR A 3 11.08 -4.68 -49.58
C THR A 3 10.66 -6.15 -49.53
N ALA A 4 9.71 -6.67 -48.74
CA ALA A 4 8.60 -6.20 -47.88
C ALA A 4 8.35 -7.33 -46.84
N SER A 5 7.79 -7.13 -45.64
CA SER A 5 6.34 -7.00 -45.40
C SER A 5 6.03 -6.52 -43.98
N ASN A 6 5.27 -5.44 -43.86
CA ASN A 6 4.55 -5.01 -42.66
C ASN A 6 3.07 -4.84 -43.03
N SER A 7 2.18 -5.34 -42.19
CA SER A 7 0.76 -4.97 -42.15
C SER A 7 0.27 -5.20 -40.71
N ASN A 8 0.17 -4.13 -39.92
CA ASN A 8 -1.06 -3.36 -39.66
C ASN A 8 -1.94 -3.95 -38.55
N PHE A 9 -1.70 -3.51 -37.32
CA PHE A 9 -2.73 -3.38 -36.28
C PHE A 9 -2.45 -2.11 -35.47
N GLN A 10 -3.09 -1.00 -35.87
CA GLN A 10 -3.28 0.17 -35.02
C GLN A 10 -4.62 0.83 -35.34
N SER A 11 -5.21 1.39 -34.28
CA SER A 11 -6.33 2.34 -34.23
C SER A 11 -7.75 1.76 -34.13
N LEU A 12 -8.22 1.65 -32.89
CA LEU A 12 -9.58 2.04 -32.52
C LEU A 12 -9.45 3.09 -31.40
N ARG A 13 -9.25 4.34 -31.79
CA ARG A 13 -9.56 5.52 -30.96
C ARG A 13 -11.00 5.89 -31.27
N SER A 14 -11.88 5.82 -30.26
CA SER A 14 -13.23 6.37 -30.38
C SER A 14 -13.26 7.81 -29.88
N ASN A 15 -13.99 8.62 -30.64
CA ASN A 15 -14.12 10.06 -30.52
C ASN A 15 -14.94 10.51 -29.30
N VAL A 16 -14.48 11.62 -28.70
CA VAL A 16 -15.26 12.83 -28.36
C VAL A 16 -16.70 12.62 -27.90
N ILE A 17 -16.94 12.77 -26.59
CA ILE A 17 -18.26 13.10 -26.03
C ILE A 17 -18.21 14.59 -25.64
N PRO A 18 -19.12 15.44 -26.15
CA PRO A 18 -19.15 16.85 -25.80
C PRO A 18 -19.77 17.08 -24.42
N GLU A 19 -19.23 18.08 -23.72
CA GLU A 19 -19.73 18.65 -22.48
C GLU A 19 -21.20 19.12 -22.61
N LYS A 20 -21.96 18.79 -21.56
CA LYS A 20 -23.12 19.49 -20.96
C LYS A 20 -24.25 18.51 -20.69
N LEU A 21 -24.33 18.03 -19.44
CA LEU A 21 -25.62 17.70 -18.86
C LEU A 21 -25.69 18.26 -17.43
N VAL A 22 -26.57 19.26 -17.29
CA VAL A 22 -26.97 19.89 -16.05
C VAL A 22 -27.59 18.82 -15.14
N MET A 23 -26.99 18.65 -13.96
CA MET A 23 -27.49 17.82 -12.88
C MET A 23 -28.86 18.36 -12.43
N THR A 24 -29.94 17.73 -12.86
CA THR A 24 -31.29 18.00 -12.33
C THR A 24 -31.74 16.78 -11.55
N SER A 25 -31.65 16.90 -10.24
CA SER A 25 -32.27 16.06 -9.23
C SER A 25 -33.73 15.75 -9.55
N THR A 26 -34.10 14.48 -9.66
CA THR A 26 -35.49 14.07 -9.43
C THR A 26 -35.53 12.73 -8.72
N LEU A 27 -35.84 12.77 -7.43
CA LEU A 27 -36.39 11.65 -6.68
C LEU A 27 -37.65 11.15 -7.37
N LEU A 28 -37.82 9.83 -7.48
CA LEU A 28 -39.14 9.24 -7.68
C LEU A 28 -39.29 7.98 -6.83
N ALA A 29 -40.32 8.06 -5.99
CA ALA A 29 -40.72 7.13 -4.97
C ALA A 29 -41.29 5.83 -5.57
N LEU A 30 -40.98 4.69 -4.95
CA LEU A 30 -41.76 3.46 -5.13
C LEU A 30 -42.82 3.37 -4.02
N SER A 31 -44.06 3.70 -4.37
CA SER A 31 -45.25 3.37 -3.59
C SER A 31 -45.87 2.07 -4.11
N GLN A 32 -46.02 1.12 -3.20
CA GLN A 32 -47.11 0.14 -3.02
C GLN A 32 -47.77 -0.52 -4.25
N LEU A 33 -47.68 -1.85 -4.29
CA LEU A 33 -48.78 -2.71 -4.73
C LEU A 33 -48.89 -3.91 -3.78
N THR A 34 -49.83 -3.81 -2.86
CA THR A 34 -50.36 -4.92 -2.07
C THR A 34 -51.41 -5.65 -2.90
N THR A 35 -51.12 -6.89 -3.29
CA THR A 35 -52.14 -7.84 -3.73
C THR A 35 -52.26 -8.95 -2.70
N GLN A 36 -53.42 -8.96 -2.06
CA GLN A 36 -53.88 -9.89 -1.05
C GLN A 36 -54.16 -11.25 -1.72
N ALA A 37 -53.42 -12.30 -1.34
CA ALA A 37 -53.74 -13.69 -1.70
C ALA A 37 -54.06 -14.47 -0.42
N ALA A 38 -55.24 -15.09 -0.40
CA ALA A 38 -55.76 -15.90 0.70
C ALA A 38 -54.94 -17.19 0.92
N PRO A 39 -54.87 -17.72 2.15
CA PRO A 39 -54.14 -18.95 2.43
C PRO A 39 -54.87 -20.19 1.88
N PRO A 40 -54.19 -21.15 1.24
CA PRO A 40 -54.77 -22.45 0.96
C PRO A 40 -54.84 -23.32 2.23
N ALA A 41 -55.89 -24.13 2.32
CA ALA A 41 -56.19 -25.06 3.41
C ALA A 41 -55.16 -26.22 3.51
N PRO A 42 -55.08 -26.92 4.66
CA PRO A 42 -54.06 -27.94 4.90
C PRO A 42 -54.37 -29.24 4.15
N ALA A 43 -53.42 -29.72 3.35
CA ALA A 43 -53.47 -31.05 2.73
C ALA A 43 -52.78 -32.11 3.61
N GLU A 44 -53.40 -33.28 3.66
CA GLU A 44 -53.03 -34.45 4.48
C GLU A 44 -51.63 -35.00 4.20
N LYS A 45 -50.95 -35.45 5.26
CA LYS A 45 -49.66 -36.12 5.22
C LYS A 45 -49.77 -37.51 4.58
N LYS A 46 -49.08 -37.72 3.45
CA LYS A 46 -48.62 -39.04 3.02
C LYS A 46 -47.21 -39.31 3.57
N LYS A 47 -47.04 -40.48 4.18
CA LYS A 47 -45.74 -41.05 4.57
C LYS A 47 -45.03 -41.54 3.31
N GLU A 48 -43.77 -41.16 3.14
CA GLU A 48 -42.82 -41.83 2.24
C GLU A 48 -41.51 -42.09 2.99
N ASP A 49 -40.92 -43.23 2.66
CA ASP A 49 -39.88 -43.95 3.38
C ASP A 49 -38.48 -43.29 3.31
N GLY A 50 -37.86 -43.28 4.49
CA GLY A 50 -36.43 -43.46 4.77
C GLY A 50 -35.41 -43.27 3.63
N THR A 51 -35.02 -42.04 3.35
CA THR A 51 -33.65 -41.71 2.96
C THR A 51 -33.00 -40.98 4.12
N THR A 52 -31.96 -41.60 4.69
CA THR A 52 -31.16 -41.05 5.80
C THR A 52 -30.44 -39.81 5.28
N THR A 53 -31.08 -38.66 5.45
CA THR A 53 -30.46 -37.34 5.27
C THR A 53 -29.47 -37.17 6.42
N LEU A 54 -28.18 -37.13 6.09
CA LEU A 54 -27.15 -36.69 7.02
C LEU A 54 -27.57 -35.31 7.54
N PRO A 55 -27.55 -35.05 8.85
CA PRO A 55 -27.89 -33.74 9.37
C PRO A 55 -26.97 -32.72 8.70
N GLU A 56 -27.59 -31.71 8.11
CA GLU A 56 -26.93 -30.50 7.62
C GLU A 56 -25.98 -30.02 8.73
N MET A 57 -24.67 -30.07 8.47
CA MET A 57 -23.68 -29.51 9.36
C MET A 57 -23.79 -27.99 9.24
N VAL A 58 -24.80 -27.43 9.91
CA VAL A 58 -24.84 -26.01 10.22
C VAL A 58 -23.68 -25.80 11.18
N VAL A 59 -22.55 -25.32 10.65
CA VAL A 59 -21.54 -24.66 11.47
C VAL A 59 -22.18 -23.36 11.96
N GLN A 60 -22.99 -23.48 13.02
CA GLN A 60 -23.30 -22.34 13.86
C GLN A 60 -21.97 -21.86 14.43
N ALA A 61 -21.49 -20.73 13.94
CA ALA A 61 -20.51 -19.93 14.65
C ALA A 61 -21.19 -19.34 15.90
N ASP A 62 -21.49 -20.20 16.87
CA ASP A 62 -21.71 -19.80 18.25
C ASP A 62 -20.33 -19.51 18.85
N GLY A 63 -19.99 -18.22 18.87
CA GLY A 63 -18.76 -17.72 19.48
C GLY A 63 -18.74 -16.21 19.30
N THR A 64 -18.61 -15.47 20.40
CA THR A 64 -18.32 -14.04 20.43
C THR A 64 -17.42 -13.67 19.25
N LYS A 65 -17.89 -12.78 18.35
CA LYS A 65 -17.06 -12.32 17.23
C LYS A 65 -15.72 -11.89 17.82
N LYS A 66 -14.62 -12.58 17.48
CA LYS A 66 -13.24 -12.23 17.86
C LYS A 66 -12.82 -10.96 17.09
N LEU A 67 -13.53 -9.86 17.34
CA LEU A 67 -13.26 -8.55 16.75
C LEU A 67 -11.81 -8.20 17.08
N TYR A 68 -11.07 -7.70 16.09
CA TYR A 68 -9.65 -7.33 16.16
C TYR A 68 -8.64 -8.49 16.15
N LYS A 69 -9.08 -9.75 16.06
CA LYS A 69 -8.14 -10.88 15.98
C LYS A 69 -8.49 -11.82 14.82
N PRO A 70 -7.97 -11.56 13.60
CA PRO A 70 -7.98 -12.53 12.52
C PRO A 70 -7.20 -13.80 12.92
N GLU A 71 -7.80 -14.98 12.72
CA GLU A 71 -7.15 -16.26 13.08
C GLU A 71 -6.25 -16.79 11.97
N ASN A 72 -6.60 -16.52 10.71
CA ASN A 72 -5.92 -17.04 9.53
C ASN A 72 -5.57 -15.89 8.58
N LEU A 73 -4.47 -16.08 7.85
CA LEU A 73 -4.07 -15.21 6.76
C LEU A 73 -4.80 -15.62 5.48
N ALA A 74 -5.01 -14.66 4.57
CA ALA A 74 -5.66 -14.88 3.29
C ALA A 74 -4.76 -15.64 2.30
N THR A 75 -3.45 -15.67 2.54
CA THR A 75 -2.49 -16.38 1.69
C THR A 75 -2.57 -17.90 1.86
N PRO A 76 -2.63 -18.68 0.76
CA PRO A 76 -2.62 -20.14 0.85
C PRO A 76 -1.25 -20.70 1.26
N LYS A 77 -0.18 -19.89 1.18
CA LYS A 77 1.20 -20.27 1.50
C LYS A 77 1.44 -20.46 3.00
N TYR A 78 0.61 -19.87 3.87
CA TYR A 78 0.62 -20.13 5.31
C TYR A 78 -0.52 -21.08 5.67
N THR A 79 -0.17 -22.28 6.14
CA THR A 79 -1.11 -23.40 6.34
C THR A 79 -1.52 -23.61 7.81
N VAL A 80 -1.02 -22.73 8.69
CA VAL A 80 -1.24 -22.77 10.14
C VAL A 80 -1.88 -21.47 10.63
N PRO A 81 -2.57 -21.50 11.79
CA PRO A 81 -3.13 -20.29 12.39
C PRO A 81 -2.05 -19.22 12.63
N LEU A 82 -2.45 -17.95 12.68
CA LEU A 82 -1.55 -16.80 12.83
C LEU A 82 -0.59 -16.91 14.03
N ARG A 83 -1.04 -17.54 15.12
CA ARG A 83 -0.25 -17.85 16.32
C ARG A 83 0.95 -18.75 16.03
N ASP A 84 0.84 -19.65 15.07
CA ASP A 84 1.85 -20.67 14.78
C ASP A 84 2.70 -20.34 13.54
N VAL A 85 2.37 -19.26 12.82
CA VAL A 85 3.21 -18.74 11.72
C VAL A 85 4.55 -18.25 12.29
N PRO A 86 5.72 -18.79 11.86
CA PRO A 86 7.01 -18.41 12.42
C PRO A 86 7.59 -17.17 11.72
N GLN A 87 6.84 -16.08 11.80
CA GLN A 87 7.19 -14.77 11.26
C GLN A 87 6.31 -13.69 11.92
N THR A 88 6.85 -12.50 12.06
CA THR A 88 6.10 -11.33 12.52
C THR A 88 5.07 -10.93 11.46
N VAL A 89 3.78 -11.06 11.79
CA VAL A 89 2.66 -10.68 10.93
C VAL A 89 1.61 -9.94 11.76
N THR A 90 1.16 -8.79 11.28
CA THR A 90 0.07 -8.01 11.88
C THR A 90 -1.11 -7.99 10.93
N ALA A 91 -2.28 -8.44 11.38
CA ALA A 91 -3.50 -8.43 10.59
C ALA A 91 -4.48 -7.39 11.16
N ILE A 92 -4.87 -6.42 10.34
CA ILE A 92 -5.80 -5.35 10.67
C ILE A 92 -7.13 -5.69 10.02
N PRO A 93 -8.15 -6.08 10.78
CA PRO A 93 -9.46 -6.41 10.22
C PRO A 93 -10.29 -5.16 9.92
N LYS A 94 -11.30 -5.31 9.07
CA LYS A 94 -12.23 -4.22 8.69
C LYS A 94 -12.88 -3.51 9.87
N GLU A 95 -13.11 -4.19 11.00
CA GLU A 95 -13.74 -3.57 12.17
C GLU A 95 -12.85 -2.46 12.78
N VAL A 96 -11.52 -2.64 12.79
CA VAL A 96 -10.59 -1.58 13.18
C VAL A 96 -10.70 -0.40 12.21
N MET A 97 -10.68 -0.68 10.90
CA MET A 97 -10.75 0.35 9.86
C MET A 97 -12.06 1.15 9.93
N GLN A 98 -13.19 0.48 10.22
CA GLN A 98 -14.50 1.12 10.36
C GLN A 98 -14.62 1.98 11.62
N GLU A 99 -14.11 1.49 12.76
CA GLU A 99 -14.13 2.24 14.02
C GLU A 99 -13.19 3.45 13.98
N GLN A 100 -12.06 3.35 13.28
CA GLN A 100 -11.14 4.46 13.05
C GLN A 100 -11.61 5.42 11.93
N GLY A 101 -12.59 5.03 11.11
CA GLY A 101 -12.99 5.81 9.94
C GLY A 101 -11.86 5.93 8.89
N SER A 102 -10.99 4.91 8.79
CA SER A 102 -9.86 4.90 7.86
C SER A 102 -10.34 5.06 6.43
N SER A 103 -9.73 5.97 5.68
CA SER A 103 -10.10 6.27 4.28
C SER A 103 -8.97 5.97 3.30
N SER A 104 -7.77 5.64 3.80
CA SER A 104 -6.62 5.27 2.97
C SER A 104 -5.84 4.13 3.59
N LEU A 105 -5.05 3.40 2.79
CA LEU A 105 -4.12 2.38 3.30
C LEU A 105 -3.14 2.97 4.32
N ARG A 106 -2.71 4.23 4.12
CA ARG A 106 -1.87 4.94 5.09
C ARG A 106 -2.52 5.03 6.46
N ASP A 107 -3.80 5.37 6.53
CA ASP A 107 -4.55 5.43 7.80
C ASP A 107 -4.58 4.05 8.48
N VAL A 108 -4.82 3.00 7.71
CA VAL A 108 -4.84 1.61 8.20
C VAL A 108 -3.47 1.20 8.75
N LEU A 109 -2.39 1.54 8.04
CA LEU A 109 -1.02 1.17 8.41
C LEU A 109 -0.46 1.93 9.62
N ARG A 110 -1.10 3.01 10.08
CA ARG A 110 -0.74 3.67 11.35
C ARG A 110 -0.86 2.73 12.56
N ASN A 111 -1.68 1.68 12.43
CA ASN A 111 -1.81 0.60 13.43
C ASN A 111 -0.60 -0.35 13.49
N VAL A 112 0.38 -0.21 12.58
CA VAL A 112 1.53 -1.11 12.53
C VAL A 112 2.79 -0.34 12.89
N PRO A 113 3.46 -0.68 14.01
CA PRO A 113 4.71 -0.01 14.37
C PRO A 113 5.81 -0.41 13.37
N GLY A 114 6.84 0.42 13.21
CA GLY A 114 7.95 0.15 12.28
C GLY A 114 7.60 0.32 10.79
N ILE A 115 6.43 0.90 10.47
CA ILE A 115 6.09 1.42 9.15
C ILE A 115 6.37 2.91 9.12
N SER A 116 7.08 3.40 8.11
CA SER A 116 7.24 4.82 7.84
C SER A 116 6.71 5.18 6.45
N ILE A 117 6.21 6.40 6.32
CA ILE A 117 5.61 6.90 5.07
C ILE A 117 6.55 7.95 4.49
N GLN A 118 6.85 7.84 3.20
CA GLN A 118 7.75 8.73 2.50
C GLN A 118 6.97 9.74 1.64
N ALA A 119 7.50 10.95 1.47
CA ALA A 119 6.97 11.87 0.48
C ALA A 119 7.42 11.44 -0.94
N GLY A 120 6.59 11.69 -1.95
CA GLY A 120 6.99 11.45 -3.34
C GLY A 120 7.90 12.57 -3.86
N GLU A 121 8.74 12.33 -4.87
CA GLU A 121 9.64 13.35 -5.46
C GLU A 121 9.31 13.67 -6.94
N GLY A 122 8.15 13.22 -7.42
CA GLY A 122 7.64 13.43 -8.79
C GLY A 122 8.27 12.54 -9.87
N GLY A 123 9.41 11.91 -9.59
CA GLY A 123 10.01 10.87 -10.43
C GLY A 123 9.32 9.50 -10.35
N VAL A 124 8.27 9.38 -9.57
CA VAL A 124 7.52 8.15 -9.33
C VAL A 124 6.04 8.53 -9.13
N PRO A 125 5.05 7.73 -9.57
CA PRO A 125 3.64 8.10 -9.41
C PRO A 125 3.25 8.40 -7.95
N PRO A 126 2.28 9.30 -7.73
CA PRO A 126 1.66 9.50 -6.43
C PRO A 126 1.01 8.20 -5.95
N GLY A 127 0.96 7.99 -4.64
CA GLY A 127 0.42 6.75 -4.06
C GLY A 127 1.11 6.34 -2.76
N ASP A 128 0.89 5.09 -2.36
CA ASP A 128 1.35 4.53 -1.08
C ASP A 128 2.88 4.29 -1.05
N ASN A 129 3.65 5.35 -0.81
CA ASN A 129 5.09 5.29 -0.58
C ASN A 129 5.39 5.00 0.90
N LEU A 130 5.88 3.81 1.18
CA LEU A 130 6.14 3.35 2.53
C LEU A 130 7.44 2.55 2.63
N ALA A 131 7.92 2.43 3.85
CA ALA A 131 9.00 1.53 4.22
C ALA A 131 8.56 0.62 5.37
N ILE A 132 8.99 -0.64 5.33
CA ILE A 132 8.79 -1.63 6.39
C ILE A 132 10.14 -1.88 7.03
N ARG A 133 10.25 -1.71 8.36
CA ARG A 133 11.53 -1.80 9.08
C ARG A 133 12.62 -0.94 8.42
N GLY A 134 12.28 0.24 7.89
CA GLY A 134 13.23 1.16 7.25
C GLY A 134 13.64 0.84 5.80
N PHE A 135 13.23 -0.31 5.25
CA PHE A 135 13.47 -0.65 3.84
C PHE A 135 12.28 -0.24 2.98
N ASN A 136 12.55 0.37 1.81
CA ASN A 136 11.50 0.74 0.86
C ASN A 136 10.65 -0.48 0.50
N ALA A 137 9.33 -0.31 0.52
CA ALA A 137 8.35 -1.35 0.23
C ALA A 137 7.23 -0.82 -0.67
N ARG A 138 7.54 0.17 -1.52
CA ARG A 138 6.59 0.74 -2.49
C ARG A 138 6.07 -0.31 -3.48
N THR A 139 6.93 -1.24 -3.86
CA THR A 139 6.66 -2.31 -4.82
C THR A 139 6.09 -3.55 -4.13
N ASP A 140 6.10 -3.62 -2.80
CA ASP A 140 5.75 -4.80 -1.98
C ASP A 140 4.29 -4.79 -1.48
N LEU A 141 3.42 -4.25 -2.33
CA LEU A 141 1.98 -4.21 -2.14
C LEU A 141 1.31 -5.30 -2.96
N PHE A 142 0.40 -6.03 -2.32
CA PHE A 142 -0.34 -7.14 -2.90
C PHE A 142 -1.82 -6.95 -2.62
N VAL A 143 -2.65 -7.36 -3.57
CA VAL A 143 -4.10 -7.49 -3.38
C VAL A 143 -4.43 -8.95 -3.62
N ASP A 144 -5.07 -9.63 -2.68
CA ASP A 144 -5.37 -11.06 -2.76
C ASP A 144 -4.14 -11.94 -3.14
N ASN A 145 -2.95 -11.58 -2.64
CA ASN A 145 -1.65 -12.20 -2.92
C ASN A 145 -1.05 -12.00 -4.31
N VAL A 146 -1.71 -11.27 -5.21
CA VAL A 146 -1.12 -10.87 -6.49
C VAL A 146 -0.50 -9.48 -6.34
N ARG A 147 0.72 -9.30 -6.84
CA ARG A 147 1.43 -8.01 -6.78
C ARG A 147 0.58 -6.92 -7.42
N ASP A 148 0.45 -5.81 -6.71
CA ASP A 148 -0.26 -4.63 -7.17
C ASP A 148 0.73 -3.47 -7.30
N PHE A 149 1.37 -3.40 -8.47
CA PHE A 149 2.39 -2.42 -8.80
C PHE A 149 1.81 -1.03 -9.15
N GLY A 150 0.47 -0.90 -9.25
CA GLY A 150 -0.20 0.35 -9.60
C GLY A 150 0.14 1.50 -8.64
N GLY A 151 0.45 2.66 -9.20
CA GLY A 151 0.74 3.88 -8.44
C GLY A 151 -0.52 4.64 -8.08
N TYR A 152 -1.17 4.30 -6.97
CA TYR A 152 -2.38 4.99 -6.49
C TYR A 152 -2.49 4.93 -4.97
N SER A 153 -3.46 5.66 -4.38
CA SER A 153 -3.73 5.60 -2.93
C SER A 153 -4.91 4.67 -2.68
N ARG A 154 -4.68 3.53 -2.04
CA ARG A 154 -5.71 2.49 -1.85
C ARG A 154 -6.75 2.89 -0.82
N ASP A 155 -8.03 2.82 -1.17
CA ASP A 155 -9.17 3.05 -0.25
C ASP A 155 -9.66 1.69 0.31
N PRO A 156 -9.91 1.57 1.64
CA PRO A 156 -10.31 0.31 2.26
C PRO A 156 -11.78 -0.11 2.01
N PHE A 157 -12.56 0.61 1.20
CA PHE A 157 -14.00 0.31 1.01
C PHE A 157 -14.31 -1.13 0.55
N ASN A 158 -13.40 -1.73 -0.25
CA ASN A 158 -13.52 -3.11 -0.74
C ASN A 158 -12.60 -4.10 0.02
N ILE A 159 -12.05 -3.74 1.17
CA ILE A 159 -11.06 -4.55 1.89
C ILE A 159 -11.69 -5.21 3.13
N GLU A 160 -11.43 -6.50 3.32
CA GLU A 160 -11.84 -7.28 4.50
C GLU A 160 -10.76 -7.25 5.59
N GLN A 161 -9.49 -7.33 5.20
CA GLN A 161 -8.34 -7.19 6.10
C GLN A 161 -7.07 -6.74 5.38
N VAL A 162 -6.17 -6.10 6.11
CA VAL A 162 -4.80 -5.78 5.68
C VAL A 162 -3.82 -6.61 6.51
N GLU A 163 -2.90 -7.28 5.84
CA GLU A 163 -1.88 -8.13 6.45
C GLU A 163 -0.50 -7.53 6.20
N VAL A 164 0.24 -7.23 7.26
CA VAL A 164 1.61 -6.73 7.18
C VAL A 164 2.56 -7.82 7.67
N THR A 165 3.27 -8.43 6.73
CA THR A 165 4.33 -9.41 7.00
C THR A 165 5.65 -8.67 7.10
N LYS A 166 6.46 -8.96 8.12
CA LYS A 166 7.77 -8.30 8.33
C LYS A 166 8.93 -9.27 8.23
N GLY A 167 10.07 -8.73 7.79
CA GLY A 167 11.26 -9.48 7.40
C GLY A 167 11.17 -10.01 5.96
N PRO A 168 12.32 -10.38 5.35
CA PRO A 168 12.45 -10.97 4.03
C PRO A 168 11.37 -12.00 3.73
N SER A 169 10.62 -11.73 2.67
CA SER A 169 9.50 -12.58 2.25
C SER A 169 9.55 -12.93 0.77
N SER A 170 10.72 -12.94 0.12
CA SER A 170 10.82 -13.27 -1.31
C SER A 170 10.31 -14.66 -1.65
N THR A 171 10.41 -15.64 -0.74
CA THR A 171 9.79 -16.95 -0.99
C THR A 171 8.28 -16.81 -1.26
N SER A 172 7.62 -15.87 -0.61
CA SER A 172 6.17 -15.66 -0.72
C SER A 172 5.82 -14.58 -1.75
N GLY A 173 6.59 -13.49 -1.82
CA GLY A 173 6.30 -12.31 -2.63
C GLY A 173 7.17 -12.10 -3.88
N GLY A 174 8.22 -12.90 -4.10
CA GLY A 174 9.17 -12.71 -5.21
C GLY A 174 10.14 -11.54 -4.97
N ARG A 175 10.47 -10.77 -6.02
CA ARG A 175 11.40 -9.63 -5.95
C ARG A 175 11.01 -8.59 -4.88
N GLY A 176 12.00 -7.87 -4.33
CA GLY A 176 11.79 -6.85 -3.31
C GLY A 176 11.67 -7.45 -1.91
N SER A 177 10.66 -7.01 -1.17
CA SER A 177 10.20 -7.58 0.10
C SER A 177 11.29 -7.70 1.16
N THR A 178 12.23 -6.75 1.18
CA THR A 178 13.36 -6.69 2.12
C THR A 178 12.88 -6.51 3.55
N GLY A 179 12.07 -5.47 3.77
CA GLY A 179 11.46 -5.20 5.07
C GLY A 179 10.26 -6.10 5.36
N GLY A 180 9.68 -6.69 4.31
CA GLY A 180 8.46 -7.50 4.33
C GLY A 180 7.49 -7.10 3.22
N SER A 181 6.21 -7.42 3.39
CA SER A 181 5.17 -7.13 2.39
C SER A 181 3.82 -6.81 3.03
N ILE A 182 2.96 -6.14 2.26
CA ILE A 182 1.61 -5.78 2.68
C ILE A 182 0.62 -6.41 1.70
N ASN A 183 -0.31 -7.21 2.22
CA ASN A 183 -1.36 -7.87 1.45
C ASN A 183 -2.75 -7.36 1.87
N LEU A 184 -3.53 -6.90 0.91
CA LEU A 184 -4.90 -6.42 1.10
C LEU A 184 -5.84 -7.53 0.61
N SER A 185 -6.68 -8.06 1.50
CA SER A 185 -7.67 -9.06 1.11
C SER A 185 -8.98 -8.37 0.74
N SER A 186 -9.47 -8.63 -0.47
CA SER A 186 -10.71 -8.09 -0.97
C SER A 186 -11.92 -8.72 -0.30
N LYS A 187 -13.00 -7.94 -0.16
CA LYS A 187 -14.32 -8.41 0.25
C LYS A 187 -14.90 -9.37 -0.78
N MET A 188 -15.21 -10.61 -0.37
CA MET A 188 -15.82 -11.63 -1.23
C MET A 188 -17.32 -11.83 -0.95
N PRO A 189 -18.10 -12.35 -1.93
CA PRO A 189 -19.48 -12.76 -1.72
C PRO A 189 -19.64 -13.88 -0.67
N LYS A 190 -20.70 -13.80 0.13
CA LYS A 190 -21.04 -14.80 1.18
C LYS A 190 -22.48 -15.29 1.02
N LEU A 191 -22.81 -16.47 1.57
CA LEU A 191 -24.19 -16.97 1.61
C LEU A 191 -25.08 -16.27 2.65
N GLU A 192 -24.50 -15.39 3.47
CA GLU A 192 -25.24 -14.55 4.43
C GLU A 192 -25.67 -13.24 3.77
N LYS A 193 -26.97 -12.94 3.81
CA LYS A 193 -27.51 -11.68 3.30
C LYS A 193 -27.06 -10.52 4.19
N SER A 194 -26.51 -9.46 3.60
CA SER A 194 -26.21 -8.23 4.34
C SER A 194 -26.26 -6.99 3.46
N TYR A 195 -26.72 -5.88 4.03
CA TYR A 195 -26.65 -4.57 3.39
C TYR A 195 -26.11 -3.54 4.37
N GLY A 196 -25.21 -2.69 3.90
CA GLY A 196 -24.63 -1.61 4.66
C GLY A 196 -24.61 -0.32 3.86
N ILE A 197 -24.97 0.78 4.51
CA ILE A 197 -24.81 2.14 4.01
C ILE A 197 -24.06 2.92 5.09
N LEU A 198 -23.00 3.60 4.70
CA LEU A 198 -22.26 4.52 5.56
C LEU A 198 -22.34 5.92 4.95
N LEU A 199 -22.75 6.91 5.74
CA LEU A 199 -22.79 8.32 5.37
C LEU A 199 -21.97 9.12 6.37
N GLY A 200 -20.98 9.87 5.90
CA GLY A 200 -20.07 10.65 6.73
C GLY A 200 -20.01 12.11 6.29
N GLY A 201 -20.00 13.02 7.26
CA GLY A 201 -19.79 14.45 7.08
C GLY A 201 -18.88 15.02 8.18
N GLY A 202 -18.04 16.01 7.89
CA GLY A 202 -17.07 16.51 8.88
C GLY A 202 -16.49 17.88 8.57
N THR A 203 -15.44 18.24 9.30
CA THR A 203 -14.62 19.43 9.03
C THR A 203 -13.88 19.29 7.70
N ASP A 204 -13.35 20.41 7.19
CA ASP A 204 -12.51 20.41 5.97
C ASP A 204 -13.22 19.74 4.78
N SER A 205 -14.50 20.09 4.60
CA SER A 205 -15.37 19.59 3.51
C SER A 205 -15.51 18.06 3.45
N TYR A 206 -15.19 17.33 4.53
CA TYR A 206 -15.27 15.87 4.57
C TYR A 206 -16.68 15.39 4.22
N THR A 207 -16.77 14.60 3.16
CA THR A 207 -17.99 13.95 2.69
C THR A 207 -17.65 12.53 2.24
N ARG A 208 -18.26 11.53 2.85
CA ARG A 208 -18.04 10.12 2.49
C ARG A 208 -19.34 9.36 2.42
N ALA A 209 -19.50 8.55 1.38
CA ALA A 209 -20.62 7.62 1.26
C ALA A 209 -20.11 6.26 0.79
N THR A 210 -20.52 5.17 1.45
CA THR A 210 -20.24 3.81 0.97
C THR A 210 -21.49 2.96 0.99
N VAL A 211 -21.59 2.04 0.03
CA VAL A 211 -22.64 1.01 -0.01
C VAL A 211 -21.97 -0.36 -0.10
N ASP A 212 -22.38 -1.31 0.73
CA ASP A 212 -21.92 -2.72 0.71
C ASP A 212 -23.15 -3.61 0.67
N ILE A 213 -23.39 -4.27 -0.46
CA ILE A 213 -24.54 -5.14 -0.68
C ILE A 213 -24.01 -6.55 -0.90
N ASN A 214 -24.39 -7.51 -0.07
CA ASN A 214 -24.15 -8.93 -0.27
C ASN A 214 -25.47 -9.71 -0.35
N GLN A 215 -25.69 -10.37 -1.48
CA GLN A 215 -26.97 -11.02 -1.79
C GLN A 215 -26.73 -12.44 -2.33
N PRO A 216 -27.14 -13.49 -1.60
CA PRO A 216 -27.26 -14.83 -2.15
C PRO A 216 -28.29 -14.85 -3.29
N ILE A 217 -28.07 -15.65 -4.34
CA ILE A 217 -29.00 -15.82 -5.45
C ILE A 217 -29.79 -17.12 -5.22
N PRO A 218 -31.06 -17.07 -4.74
CA PRO A 218 -31.79 -18.28 -4.38
C PRO A 218 -32.04 -19.22 -5.56
N ALA A 219 -32.12 -18.67 -6.77
CA ALA A 219 -32.31 -19.45 -8.00
C ALA A 219 -31.06 -20.26 -8.41
N LEU A 220 -29.88 -19.96 -7.85
CA LEU A 220 -28.61 -20.61 -8.16
C LEU A 220 -27.97 -21.06 -6.85
N SER A 221 -28.09 -22.35 -6.52
CA SER A 221 -27.54 -22.90 -5.27
C SER A 221 -26.04 -22.62 -5.15
N GLY A 222 -25.61 -22.19 -3.97
CA GLY A 222 -24.21 -21.83 -3.72
C GLY A 222 -23.73 -20.58 -4.44
N THR A 223 -24.63 -19.73 -4.99
CA THR A 223 -24.24 -18.49 -5.67
C THR A 223 -24.57 -17.26 -4.83
N ALA A 224 -23.63 -16.32 -4.77
CA ALA A 224 -23.84 -15.00 -4.16
C ALA A 224 -23.17 -13.89 -4.97
N VAL A 225 -23.75 -12.69 -4.91
CA VAL A 225 -23.17 -11.47 -5.48
C VAL A 225 -22.86 -10.47 -4.39
N ARG A 226 -21.83 -9.67 -4.59
CA ARG A 226 -21.48 -8.54 -3.73
C ARG A 226 -21.17 -7.29 -4.54
N LEU A 227 -21.60 -6.13 -4.07
CA LEU A 227 -21.29 -4.83 -4.64
C LEU A 227 -20.83 -3.89 -3.51
N ASN A 228 -19.60 -3.41 -3.62
CA ASN A 228 -19.09 -2.32 -2.78
C ASN A 228 -18.99 -1.04 -3.61
N THR A 229 -19.34 0.12 -3.06
CA THR A 229 -19.13 1.43 -3.70
C THR A 229 -18.60 2.45 -2.68
N VAL A 230 -17.91 3.46 -3.19
CA VAL A 230 -17.42 4.60 -2.40
C VAL A 230 -17.53 5.89 -3.19
N TYR A 231 -17.89 6.96 -2.50
CA TYR A 231 -17.58 8.34 -2.85
C TYR A 231 -16.92 9.00 -1.64
N HIS A 232 -15.87 9.77 -1.88
CA HIS A 232 -15.13 10.47 -0.83
C HIS A 232 -14.58 11.79 -1.37
N HIS A 233 -14.83 12.87 -0.64
CA HIS A 233 -14.25 14.19 -0.87
C HIS A 233 -13.82 14.81 0.47
N GLN A 234 -12.66 15.46 0.51
CA GLN A 234 -12.22 16.27 1.65
C GLN A 234 -11.13 17.26 1.20
N ASP A 235 -11.09 18.43 1.83
CA ASP A 235 -9.90 19.27 1.88
C ASP A 235 -8.89 18.62 2.83
N ILE A 236 -7.59 18.86 2.65
CA ILE A 236 -6.57 18.33 3.57
C ILE A 236 -6.56 19.19 4.85
N PRO A 237 -6.91 18.64 6.03
CA PRO A 237 -6.95 19.42 7.26
C PRO A 237 -5.61 20.08 7.55
N GLY A 238 -5.64 21.39 7.81
CA GLY A 238 -4.43 22.16 8.03
C GLY A 238 -3.69 22.59 6.76
N ARG A 239 -4.30 22.46 5.57
CA ARG A 239 -3.75 22.96 4.29
C ARG A 239 -4.80 23.81 3.57
N ASP A 240 -4.41 24.93 2.96
CA ASP A 240 -5.38 25.93 2.47
C ASP A 240 -6.01 25.61 1.09
N VAL A 241 -5.42 24.71 0.29
CA VAL A 241 -5.80 24.52 -1.12
C VAL A 241 -5.93 23.05 -1.52
N ALA A 242 -5.16 22.16 -0.88
CA ALA A 242 -5.10 20.77 -1.28
C ALA A 242 -6.37 20.01 -0.89
N ASP A 243 -6.79 19.11 -1.77
CA ASP A 243 -7.99 18.28 -1.58
C ASP A 243 -7.74 16.86 -2.10
N GLN A 244 -8.64 15.96 -1.76
CA GLN A 244 -8.72 14.61 -2.30
C GLN A 244 -10.16 14.28 -2.64
N GLU A 245 -10.41 13.91 -3.90
CA GLU A 245 -11.68 13.38 -4.35
C GLU A 245 -11.49 12.02 -5.03
N ARG A 246 -12.40 11.10 -4.74
CA ARG A 246 -12.42 9.77 -5.36
C ARG A 246 -13.79 9.13 -5.33
N TRP A 247 -14.00 8.26 -6.30
CA TRP A 247 -15.15 7.36 -6.33
C TRP A 247 -14.72 6.00 -6.88
N GLY A 248 -15.44 4.95 -6.48
CA GLY A 248 -15.11 3.60 -6.90
C GLY A 248 -16.25 2.63 -6.70
N PHE A 249 -16.17 1.50 -7.38
CA PHE A 249 -17.12 0.41 -7.24
C PHE A 249 -16.43 -0.94 -7.50
N ALA A 250 -16.90 -1.98 -6.83
CA ALA A 250 -16.32 -3.31 -6.89
C ALA A 250 -17.41 -4.39 -6.85
N PRO A 251 -17.98 -4.77 -8.02
CA PRO A 251 -18.91 -5.88 -8.12
C PRO A 251 -18.17 -7.22 -8.17
N SER A 252 -18.75 -8.24 -7.54
CA SER A 252 -18.25 -9.61 -7.57
C SER A 252 -19.38 -10.64 -7.51
N ILE A 253 -19.11 -11.82 -8.07
CA ILE A 253 -19.99 -12.97 -8.02
C ILE A 253 -19.17 -14.22 -7.72
N THR A 254 -19.70 -15.06 -6.83
CA THR A 254 -19.11 -16.37 -6.53
C THR A 254 -20.15 -17.45 -6.77
N PHE A 255 -19.74 -18.54 -7.41
CA PHE A 255 -20.51 -19.75 -7.66
C PHE A 255 -19.95 -20.92 -6.83
N GLY A 256 -20.80 -21.88 -6.47
CA GLY A 256 -20.37 -23.12 -5.81
C GLY A 256 -19.96 -22.97 -4.34
N LEU A 257 -20.38 -21.89 -3.65
CA LEU A 257 -20.22 -21.75 -2.20
C LEU A 257 -20.85 -22.95 -1.48
N GLY A 258 -20.08 -23.57 -0.58
CA GLY A 258 -20.50 -24.79 0.12
C GLY A 258 -20.34 -26.08 -0.68
N THR A 259 -19.66 -26.03 -1.83
CA THR A 259 -19.31 -27.20 -2.66
C THR A 259 -17.80 -27.30 -2.86
N ASP A 260 -17.33 -28.45 -3.37
CA ASP A 260 -15.90 -28.71 -3.64
C ASP A 260 -15.32 -27.84 -4.76
N THR A 261 -16.15 -27.22 -5.61
CA THR A 261 -15.69 -26.38 -6.72
C THR A 261 -16.28 -25.00 -6.60
N ARG A 262 -15.42 -23.98 -6.47
CA ARG A 262 -15.83 -22.58 -6.33
C ARG A 262 -15.19 -21.76 -7.43
N PHE A 263 -15.96 -20.81 -7.96
CA PHE A 263 -15.46 -19.85 -8.93
C PHE A 263 -15.92 -18.45 -8.55
N THR A 264 -14.98 -17.52 -8.42
CA THR A 264 -15.24 -16.11 -8.15
C THR A 264 -14.76 -15.26 -9.30
N LEU A 265 -15.61 -14.33 -9.75
CA LEU A 265 -15.25 -13.27 -10.68
C LEU A 265 -15.51 -11.92 -10.01
N SER A 266 -14.50 -11.06 -9.98
CA SER A 266 -14.60 -9.71 -9.41
C SER A 266 -14.02 -8.66 -10.34
N TYR A 267 -14.60 -7.47 -10.29
CA TYR A 267 -14.08 -6.26 -10.91
C TYR A 267 -13.93 -5.18 -9.84
N PHE A 268 -12.91 -4.34 -9.98
CA PHE A 268 -12.63 -3.20 -9.11
C PHE A 268 -12.30 -2.00 -9.98
N HIS A 269 -12.96 -0.87 -9.72
CA HIS A 269 -12.68 0.41 -10.32
C HIS A 269 -12.49 1.46 -9.22
N LEU A 270 -11.45 2.29 -9.34
CA LEU A 270 -11.22 3.45 -8.49
C LEU A 270 -10.67 4.61 -9.32
N GLN A 271 -11.39 5.74 -9.28
CA GLN A 271 -10.97 7.00 -9.89
C GLN A 271 -10.63 8.00 -8.79
N GLN A 272 -9.51 8.68 -8.94
CA GLN A 272 -9.06 9.76 -8.07
C GLN A 272 -8.85 11.05 -8.89
N SER A 273 -9.22 12.18 -8.31
CA SER A 273 -8.98 13.52 -8.84
C SER A 273 -8.64 14.43 -7.67
N ASN A 274 -7.37 14.73 -7.49
CA ASN A 274 -6.87 15.45 -6.31
C ASN A 274 -6.25 16.79 -6.72
N THR A 275 -6.35 17.78 -5.85
CA THR A 275 -5.41 18.90 -5.81
C THR A 275 -4.18 18.50 -4.98
N PRO A 276 -3.03 18.23 -5.61
CA PRO A 276 -1.92 17.53 -4.96
C PRO A 276 -1.13 18.43 -4.00
N ASP A 277 -0.65 17.85 -2.89
CA ASP A 277 0.17 18.55 -1.89
C ASP A 277 1.53 17.88 -1.67
N TYR A 278 2.59 18.61 -2.02
CA TYR A 278 3.98 18.26 -1.78
C TYR A 278 4.57 19.08 -0.61
N GLY A 279 3.72 19.72 0.20
CA GLY A 279 4.11 20.28 1.48
C GLY A 279 5.00 21.51 1.39
N LEU A 280 6.07 21.54 2.19
CA LEU A 280 6.95 22.68 2.43
C LEU A 280 8.41 22.33 2.08
N PRO A 281 9.20 23.29 1.58
CA PRO A 281 10.60 23.04 1.24
C PRO A 281 11.45 22.85 2.51
N TRP A 282 12.46 21.98 2.41
CA TRP A 282 13.59 22.02 3.36
C TRP A 282 14.49 23.21 3.03
N VAL A 283 15.00 23.90 4.06
CA VAL A 283 16.12 24.84 3.89
C VAL A 283 17.40 23.99 3.72
N PRO A 284 18.03 23.93 2.53
CA PRO A 284 19.10 22.97 2.25
C PRO A 284 20.36 23.25 3.06
N ARG A 285 21.17 22.22 3.33
CA ARG A 285 22.47 22.32 4.04
C ARG A 285 23.68 22.52 3.12
N ASP A 286 23.47 22.43 1.82
CA ASP A 286 24.47 22.52 0.75
C ASP A 286 24.17 23.61 -0.30
N ASN A 287 23.07 24.35 -0.16
CA ASN A 287 22.70 25.37 -1.15
C ASN A 287 23.59 26.62 -0.99
N PRO A 288 24.29 27.11 -2.04
CA PRO A 288 25.14 28.30 -1.93
C PRO A 288 24.39 29.57 -1.47
N LEU A 289 23.05 29.57 -1.45
CA LEU A 289 22.21 30.63 -0.91
C LEU A 289 21.81 30.49 0.56
N THR A 290 21.90 29.30 1.19
CA THR A 290 21.39 29.08 2.56
C THR A 290 22.47 28.90 3.64
N PRO A 291 23.46 27.96 3.55
CA PRO A 291 24.36 27.64 4.66
C PRO A 291 25.74 28.29 4.52
N ALA A 292 26.23 28.48 3.29
CA ALA A 292 27.43 29.28 3.05
C ALA A 292 27.14 30.80 3.19
N ASN A 293 25.87 31.18 3.35
CA ASN A 293 25.43 32.56 3.44
C ASN A 293 24.11 32.69 4.23
N GLU A 294 24.09 32.27 5.50
CA GLU A 294 23.05 32.74 6.44
C GLU A 294 22.93 34.27 6.42
N ASN A 295 24.01 34.97 6.06
CA ASN A 295 24.04 36.41 5.83
C ASN A 295 23.16 36.90 4.66
N ILE A 296 22.80 36.05 3.69
CA ILE A 296 21.96 36.42 2.52
C ILE A 296 20.48 36.11 2.78
N THR A 297 20.17 34.92 3.30
CA THR A 297 18.77 34.49 3.49
C THR A 297 18.27 34.63 4.92
N GLY A 298 19.16 34.63 5.92
CA GLY A 298 18.82 34.68 7.35
C GLY A 298 18.12 33.43 7.88
N LEU A 299 18.13 32.32 7.14
CA LEU A 299 17.40 31.09 7.49
C LEU A 299 18.36 29.97 7.92
N PRO A 300 18.16 29.34 9.09
CA PRO A 300 18.90 28.14 9.46
C PRO A 300 18.49 26.96 8.57
N SER A 301 19.44 26.04 8.31
CA SER A 301 19.14 24.81 7.57
C SER A 301 18.11 23.94 8.31
N GLY A 302 17.25 23.24 7.58
CA GLY A 302 16.23 22.34 8.13
C GLY A 302 14.81 22.80 7.91
N ARG A 303 13.95 22.50 8.89
CA ARG A 303 12.52 22.83 8.83
C ARG A 303 12.37 24.35 8.73
N VAL A 304 11.61 24.81 7.75
CA VAL A 304 11.36 26.24 7.58
C VAL A 304 10.33 26.74 8.61
N ASP A 305 10.57 27.93 9.19
CA ASP A 305 9.65 28.62 10.07
C ASP A 305 8.60 29.43 9.28
N VAL A 306 7.55 28.74 8.82
CA VAL A 306 6.37 29.31 8.16
C VAL A 306 5.09 28.64 8.65
N ASN A 307 3.95 29.19 8.28
CA ASN A 307 2.66 28.56 8.56
C ASN A 307 2.55 27.23 7.82
N ASP A 308 2.31 26.13 8.54
CA ASP A 308 2.13 24.78 7.99
C ASP A 308 0.90 24.68 7.07
N ARG A 309 0.05 25.71 6.97
CA ARG A 309 -1.06 25.81 6.01
C ARG A 309 -0.65 26.29 4.61
N ASN A 310 0.54 26.87 4.48
CA ASN A 310 1.05 27.45 3.24
C ASN A 310 1.09 26.43 2.09
N TYR A 311 0.42 26.73 0.98
CA TYR A 311 0.42 25.91 -0.22
C TYR A 311 1.30 26.53 -1.32
N TYR A 312 2.33 25.82 -1.74
CA TYR A 312 3.28 26.27 -2.78
C TYR A 312 2.96 25.71 -4.16
N GLY A 313 1.86 24.98 -4.32
CA GLY A 313 1.37 24.60 -5.64
C GLY A 313 0.71 25.75 -6.39
N LEU A 314 0.48 25.54 -7.68
CA LEU A 314 -0.16 26.50 -8.57
C LEU A 314 -1.52 25.97 -9.02
N GLN A 315 -2.62 26.56 -8.56
CA GLN A 315 -3.99 26.10 -8.85
C GLN A 315 -4.34 26.15 -10.34
N SER A 316 -3.70 27.03 -11.11
CA SER A 316 -3.93 27.12 -12.56
C SER A 316 -3.25 26.00 -13.36
N ARG A 317 -2.52 25.10 -12.70
CA ARG A 317 -1.65 24.10 -13.35
C ARG A 317 -1.73 22.73 -12.68
N ASP A 318 -1.69 22.69 -11.35
CA ASP A 318 -1.47 21.46 -10.61
C ASP A 318 -2.75 20.62 -10.52
N TYR A 319 -2.63 19.34 -10.81
CA TYR A 319 -3.67 18.33 -10.68
C TYR A 319 -3.04 16.94 -10.58
N ASP A 320 -3.75 16.00 -9.95
CA ASP A 320 -3.37 14.59 -9.89
C ASP A 320 -4.59 13.71 -10.15
N LYS A 321 -4.60 13.02 -11.30
CA LYS A 321 -5.68 12.12 -11.72
C LYS A 321 -5.15 10.71 -11.85
N THR A 322 -5.87 9.78 -11.25
CA THR A 322 -5.52 8.35 -11.30
C THR A 322 -6.77 7.52 -11.56
N SER A 323 -6.69 6.53 -12.45
CA SER A 323 -7.74 5.53 -12.67
C SER A 323 -7.16 4.14 -12.55
N THR A 324 -7.80 3.25 -11.79
CA THR A 324 -7.37 1.85 -11.62
C THR A 324 -8.53 0.92 -11.90
N ASP A 325 -8.29 -0.06 -12.77
CA ASP A 325 -9.24 -1.09 -13.17
C ASP A 325 -8.61 -2.48 -13.00
N ILE A 326 -9.26 -3.36 -12.24
CA ILE A 326 -8.75 -4.71 -11.95
C ILE A 326 -9.87 -5.73 -12.13
N VAL A 327 -9.62 -6.76 -12.94
CA VAL A 327 -10.45 -7.97 -13.07
C VAL A 327 -9.70 -9.13 -12.43
N THR A 328 -10.35 -9.85 -11.53
CA THR A 328 -9.79 -11.06 -10.91
C THR A 328 -10.77 -12.23 -11.07
N ALA A 329 -10.24 -13.37 -11.53
CA ALA A 329 -10.94 -14.64 -11.58
C ALA A 329 -10.21 -15.64 -10.67
N ILE A 330 -10.93 -16.23 -9.73
CA ILE A 330 -10.40 -17.22 -8.78
C ILE A 330 -11.16 -18.52 -8.98
N TYR A 331 -10.45 -19.60 -9.27
CA TYR A 331 -10.97 -20.95 -9.36
C TYR A 331 -10.38 -21.78 -8.22
N GLU A 332 -11.23 -22.44 -7.45
CA GLU A 332 -10.83 -23.31 -6.35
C GLU A 332 -11.50 -24.67 -6.49
N HIS A 333 -10.74 -25.74 -6.30
CA HIS A 333 -11.25 -27.10 -6.35
C HIS A 333 -10.62 -27.98 -5.26
N ASP A 334 -11.46 -28.56 -4.41
CA ASP A 334 -11.07 -29.60 -3.46
C ASP A 334 -11.13 -30.93 -4.21
N ILE A 335 -9.97 -31.41 -4.67
CA ILE A 335 -9.86 -32.68 -5.41
C ILE A 335 -10.14 -33.84 -4.45
N THR A 336 -9.63 -33.72 -3.22
CA THR A 336 -9.96 -34.55 -2.06
C THR A 336 -9.97 -33.66 -0.81
N GLU A 337 -10.26 -34.23 0.36
CA GLU A 337 -10.15 -33.49 1.64
C GLU A 337 -8.72 -32.96 1.90
N ASP A 338 -7.72 -33.70 1.40
CA ASP A 338 -6.30 -33.46 1.60
C ASP A 338 -5.62 -32.72 0.43
N LEU A 339 -6.20 -32.74 -0.78
CA LEU A 339 -5.62 -32.17 -1.99
C LEU A 339 -6.50 -31.05 -2.54
N LYS A 340 -5.98 -29.82 -2.52
CA LYS A 340 -6.71 -28.60 -2.91
C LYS A 340 -5.95 -27.82 -3.96
N LEU A 341 -6.69 -27.32 -4.94
CA LEU A 341 -6.19 -26.48 -6.03
C LEU A 341 -6.79 -25.09 -5.93
N LYS A 342 -5.98 -24.06 -6.13
CA LYS A 342 -6.40 -22.68 -6.31
C LYS A 342 -5.68 -22.08 -7.51
N ASN A 343 -6.43 -21.49 -8.45
CA ASN A 343 -5.88 -20.68 -9.53
C ASN A 343 -6.44 -19.27 -9.43
N THR A 344 -5.57 -18.27 -9.53
CA THR A 344 -5.94 -16.85 -9.55
C THR A 344 -5.40 -16.24 -10.83
N LEU A 345 -6.30 -15.75 -11.68
CA LEU A 345 -5.99 -14.93 -12.85
C LEU A 345 -6.34 -13.48 -12.52
N ARG A 346 -5.42 -12.55 -12.76
CA ARG A 346 -5.66 -11.12 -12.62
C ARG A 346 -5.21 -10.36 -13.86
N LEU A 347 -6.06 -9.43 -14.28
CA LEU A 347 -5.74 -8.40 -15.25
C LEU A 347 -5.93 -7.05 -14.55
N GLY A 348 -4.94 -6.18 -14.60
CA GLY A 348 -4.99 -4.86 -13.99
C GLY A 348 -4.46 -3.79 -14.93
N GLN A 349 -5.02 -2.59 -14.84
CA GLN A 349 -4.51 -1.39 -15.49
C GLN A 349 -4.62 -0.21 -14.51
N THR A 350 -3.60 0.64 -14.50
CA THR A 350 -3.59 1.90 -13.76
C THR A 350 -3.05 3.01 -14.65
N GLU A 351 -3.81 4.10 -14.76
CA GLU A 351 -3.42 5.32 -15.46
C GLU A 351 -3.13 6.42 -14.44
N ASN A 352 -2.02 7.14 -14.62
CA ASN A 352 -1.61 8.27 -13.81
C ASN A 352 -1.32 9.47 -14.71
N ASP A 353 -2.10 10.54 -14.53
CA ASP A 353 -1.91 11.82 -15.21
C ASP A 353 -1.83 12.94 -14.17
N PHE A 354 -0.64 13.53 -14.03
CA PHE A 354 -0.45 14.63 -13.10
C PHE A 354 0.54 15.67 -13.58
N ILE A 355 0.30 16.90 -13.12
CA ILE A 355 1.26 17.99 -13.08
C ILE A 355 1.23 18.53 -11.65
N ILE A 356 2.38 18.65 -11.02
CA ILE A 356 2.49 18.97 -9.60
C ILE A 356 3.64 19.94 -9.35
N THR A 357 3.58 20.64 -8.21
CA THR A 357 4.69 21.44 -7.70
C THR A 357 5.45 20.72 -6.61
N ALA A 358 6.74 20.46 -6.83
CA ALA A 358 7.67 20.19 -5.73
C ALA A 358 8.25 21.53 -5.23
N PRO A 359 7.96 21.97 -3.99
CA PRO A 359 8.51 23.22 -3.48
C PRO A 359 10.01 23.08 -3.24
N ARG A 360 10.81 23.94 -3.87
CA ARG A 360 12.28 23.95 -3.72
C ARG A 360 12.78 25.36 -3.51
N PHE A 361 13.94 25.53 -2.87
CA PHE A 361 14.68 26.78 -2.98
C PHE A 361 15.38 26.88 -4.35
N PHE A 362 15.63 28.10 -4.81
CA PHE A 362 16.50 28.31 -5.96
C PHE A 362 17.95 27.92 -5.58
N GLY A 363 18.64 27.23 -6.49
CA GLY A 363 20.01 26.74 -6.25
C GLY A 363 21.11 27.79 -6.50
N SER A 364 20.77 28.97 -7.03
CA SER A 364 21.72 30.07 -7.24
C SER A 364 20.99 31.40 -7.47
N LEU A 365 21.66 32.53 -7.19
CA LEU A 365 21.10 33.87 -7.43
C LEU A 365 20.81 34.11 -8.92
N SER A 366 21.54 33.47 -9.82
CA SER A 366 21.35 33.59 -11.27
C SER A 366 20.06 32.93 -11.78
N ARG A 367 19.49 31.98 -11.02
CA ARG A 367 18.22 31.31 -11.34
C ARG A 367 17.02 31.97 -10.66
N LEU A 368 17.26 32.88 -9.72
CA LEU A 368 16.22 33.63 -9.05
C LEU A 368 15.68 34.69 -10.01
N PRO A 369 14.36 34.80 -10.22
CA PRO A 369 13.78 35.87 -11.03
C PRO A 369 14.22 37.25 -10.55
N GLN A 370 14.46 38.17 -11.49
CA GLN A 370 14.96 39.51 -11.17
C GLN A 370 14.00 40.23 -10.20
N GLY A 371 14.53 40.68 -9.06
CA GLY A 371 13.77 41.39 -8.03
C GLY A 371 13.01 40.49 -7.06
N ALA A 372 13.09 39.16 -7.18
CA ALA A 372 12.55 38.25 -6.18
C ALA A 372 13.43 38.20 -4.92
N ASP A 373 12.80 37.87 -3.78
CA ASP A 373 13.48 37.71 -2.50
C ASP A 373 14.40 36.47 -2.52
N PRO A 374 15.62 36.51 -1.96
CA PRO A 374 16.52 35.34 -1.89
C PRO A 374 15.92 34.09 -1.22
N THR A 375 14.90 34.26 -0.38
CA THR A 375 14.16 33.17 0.28
C THR A 375 13.02 32.61 -0.56
N SER A 376 12.79 33.12 -1.76
CA SER A 376 11.67 32.69 -2.60
C SER A 376 11.73 31.20 -2.95
N VAL A 377 10.55 30.60 -3.04
CA VAL A 377 10.35 29.19 -3.39
C VAL A 377 10.16 29.07 -4.90
N ASN A 378 10.94 28.20 -5.51
CA ASN A 378 10.76 27.69 -6.86
C ASN A 378 9.64 26.63 -6.86
N PRO A 379 8.52 26.86 -7.56
CA PRO A 379 7.47 25.86 -7.75
C PRO A 379 7.90 24.83 -8.80
N ALA A 380 8.89 24.00 -8.45
CA ALA A 380 9.54 23.10 -9.39
C ALA A 380 8.53 22.09 -9.96
N ASN A 381 8.31 22.18 -11.27
CA ASN A 381 7.40 21.35 -12.02
C ASN A 381 7.84 19.87 -12.01
N ARG A 382 6.93 18.97 -11.66
CA ARG A 382 7.02 17.53 -11.97
C ARG A 382 5.74 17.12 -12.68
N ASN A 383 5.86 16.29 -13.70
CA ASN A 383 4.71 15.78 -14.45
C ASN A 383 4.91 14.32 -14.82
N ARG A 384 3.80 13.65 -15.10
CA ARG A 384 3.79 12.26 -15.56
C ARG A 384 2.50 11.96 -16.32
N ASP A 385 2.63 11.10 -17.31
CA ASP A 385 1.54 10.50 -18.07
C ASP A 385 1.87 9.03 -18.26
N GLN A 386 1.46 8.21 -17.29
CA GLN A 386 1.88 6.82 -17.19
C GLN A 386 0.67 5.89 -17.26
N SER A 387 0.78 4.84 -18.08
CA SER A 387 -0.10 3.67 -18.05
C SER A 387 0.71 2.47 -17.60
N THR A 388 0.18 1.71 -16.67
CA THR A 388 0.78 0.47 -16.16
C THR A 388 -0.25 -0.65 -16.20
N SER A 389 0.10 -1.79 -16.77
CA SER A 389 -0.77 -2.97 -16.82
C SER A 389 -0.08 -4.21 -16.29
N ILE A 390 -0.88 -5.14 -15.76
CA ILE A 390 -0.42 -6.46 -15.31
C ILE A 390 -1.38 -7.54 -15.81
N ILE A 391 -0.81 -8.63 -16.30
CA ILE A 391 -1.49 -9.93 -16.39
C ILE A 391 -0.72 -10.90 -15.51
N SER A 392 -1.41 -11.57 -14.59
CA SER A 392 -0.81 -12.53 -13.67
C SER A 392 -1.68 -13.77 -13.54
N ASN A 393 -1.07 -14.95 -13.62
CA ASN A 393 -1.70 -16.21 -13.28
C ASN A 393 -0.87 -16.92 -12.21
N GLN A 394 -1.50 -17.23 -11.09
CA GLN A 394 -0.92 -18.00 -10.00
C GLN A 394 -1.72 -19.27 -9.77
N THR A 395 -1.05 -20.42 -9.76
CA THR A 395 -1.63 -21.72 -9.41
C THR A 395 -0.97 -22.26 -8.15
N ASP A 396 -1.74 -22.45 -7.10
CA ASP A 396 -1.32 -23.06 -5.84
C ASP A 396 -1.99 -24.44 -5.68
N VAL A 397 -1.18 -25.45 -5.35
CA VAL A 397 -1.63 -26.81 -5.02
C VAL A 397 -1.21 -27.11 -3.59
N ARG A 398 -2.18 -27.39 -2.73
CA ARG A 398 -1.95 -27.82 -1.35
C ARG A 398 -2.20 -29.31 -1.24
N TYR A 399 -1.26 -30.02 -0.62
CA TYR A 399 -1.40 -31.44 -0.28
C TYR A 399 -1.04 -31.68 1.19
N ASP A 400 -2.03 -32.09 1.97
CA ASP A 400 -1.88 -32.47 3.37
C ASP A 400 -1.70 -33.98 3.45
N PHE A 401 -0.61 -34.47 4.05
CA PHE A 401 -0.35 -35.91 4.12
C PHE A 401 0.49 -36.30 5.34
N ASN A 402 0.50 -37.59 5.68
CA ASN A 402 1.22 -38.10 6.84
C ASN A 402 2.35 -39.06 6.42
N THR A 403 3.52 -38.91 7.00
CA THR A 403 4.65 -39.85 6.88
C THR A 403 4.83 -40.63 8.18
N GLY A 404 3.78 -41.34 8.58
CA GLY A 404 3.67 -41.96 9.92
C GLY A 404 3.06 -40.99 10.92
N SER A 405 3.80 -40.66 12.00
CA SER A 405 3.34 -39.69 13.02
C SER A 405 3.52 -38.23 12.61
N VAL A 406 4.33 -37.97 11.58
CA VAL A 406 4.66 -36.64 11.09
C VAL A 406 3.62 -36.20 10.07
N LYS A 407 3.05 -35.01 10.27
CA LYS A 407 2.06 -34.42 9.35
C LYS A 407 2.72 -33.34 8.49
N HIS A 408 2.50 -33.37 7.20
CA HIS A 408 2.98 -32.42 6.21
C HIS A 408 1.82 -31.59 5.69
N GLN A 409 2.06 -30.31 5.45
CA GLN A 409 1.13 -29.39 4.80
C GLN A 409 1.91 -28.70 3.68
N LEU A 410 2.00 -29.41 2.56
CA LEU A 410 2.82 -29.03 1.42
C LEU A 410 2.03 -28.10 0.50
N VAL A 411 2.65 -27.01 0.05
CA VAL A 411 2.10 -26.09 -0.94
C VAL A 411 3.11 -25.91 -2.06
N ALA A 412 2.74 -26.31 -3.28
CA ALA A 412 3.48 -26.02 -4.49
C ALA A 412 2.79 -24.88 -5.25
N SER A 413 3.54 -23.95 -5.79
CA SER A 413 2.98 -22.77 -6.47
C SER A 413 3.77 -22.41 -7.73
N LEU A 414 3.04 -22.13 -8.81
CA LEU A 414 3.55 -21.64 -10.08
C LEU A 414 2.92 -20.26 -10.34
N GLU A 415 3.76 -19.29 -10.65
CA GLU A 415 3.36 -17.92 -10.98
C GLU A 415 3.96 -17.52 -12.31
N VAL A 416 3.13 -16.95 -13.19
CA VAL A 416 3.56 -16.34 -14.44
C VAL A 416 2.88 -14.99 -14.54
N SER A 417 3.66 -13.93 -14.78
CA SER A 417 3.11 -12.59 -14.97
C SER A 417 3.87 -11.79 -16.01
N ARG A 418 3.16 -10.86 -16.63
CA ARG A 418 3.73 -9.79 -17.44
C ARG A 418 3.24 -8.45 -16.89
N GLU A 419 4.18 -7.53 -16.68
CA GLU A 419 3.94 -6.16 -16.27
C GLU A 419 4.44 -5.22 -17.38
N ASP A 420 3.60 -4.31 -17.87
CA ASP A 420 3.97 -3.31 -18.87
C ASP A 420 3.78 -1.92 -18.28
N THR A 421 4.70 -1.00 -18.56
CA THR A 421 4.55 0.41 -18.21
C THR A 421 5.02 1.30 -19.35
N GLU A 422 4.21 2.30 -19.69
CA GLU A 422 4.54 3.36 -20.65
C GLU A 422 4.40 4.69 -19.93
N ASN A 423 5.41 5.55 -20.01
CA ASN A 423 5.37 6.93 -19.52
C ASN A 423 5.73 7.89 -20.64
N ARG A 424 4.80 8.79 -21.00
CA ARG A 424 5.01 9.79 -22.04
C ARG A 424 5.54 11.08 -21.45
N THR A 425 6.54 11.65 -22.11
CA THR A 425 7.14 12.90 -21.64
C THR A 425 6.35 14.10 -22.15
N ARG A 426 6.07 15.03 -21.23
CA ARG A 426 5.59 16.37 -21.56
C ARG A 426 6.65 17.39 -21.14
N THR A 427 6.96 18.33 -22.03
CA THR A 427 7.89 19.42 -21.73
C THR A 427 7.13 20.71 -21.52
N ASP A 428 7.56 21.43 -20.48
CA ASP A 428 7.21 22.82 -20.27
C ASP A 428 8.07 23.71 -21.19
N LEU A 429 7.43 24.41 -22.14
CA LEU A 429 8.13 25.20 -23.16
C LEU A 429 8.65 26.56 -22.65
N ASN A 430 8.36 26.95 -21.41
CA ASN A 430 8.70 28.28 -20.88
C ASN A 430 9.35 28.24 -19.48
N VAL A 431 10.34 27.36 -19.30
CA VAL A 431 11.06 27.18 -18.01
C VAL A 431 11.77 28.46 -17.53
N ALA A 432 12.08 29.39 -18.44
CA ALA A 432 12.82 30.62 -18.12
C ALA A 432 12.00 31.68 -17.36
N ASN A 433 10.66 31.61 -17.40
CA ASN A 433 9.76 32.60 -16.79
C ASN A 433 8.93 32.02 -15.64
N GLN A 434 9.43 30.98 -14.99
CA GLN A 434 8.77 30.35 -13.84
C GLN A 434 8.55 31.36 -12.71
N PRO A 435 7.33 31.47 -12.13
CA PRO A 435 7.08 32.39 -11.04
C PRO A 435 7.89 31.99 -9.81
N ALA A 436 8.37 32.98 -9.06
CA ALA A 436 8.89 32.77 -7.72
C ALA A 436 7.76 32.98 -6.70
N LEU A 437 7.58 32.03 -5.79
CA LEU A 437 6.58 32.13 -4.72
C LEU A 437 7.22 32.69 -3.45
N ASN A 438 6.52 33.58 -2.75
CA ASN A 438 6.97 34.06 -1.46
C ASN A 438 6.94 32.91 -0.43
N LEU A 439 8.00 32.79 0.37
CA LEU A 439 8.10 31.74 1.38
C LEU A 439 7.05 31.87 2.50
N ARG A 440 6.85 33.07 3.05
CA ARG A 440 5.96 33.25 4.21
C ARG A 440 4.49 33.40 3.80
N ASN A 441 4.23 33.91 2.60
CA ASN A 441 2.88 34.19 2.09
C ASN A 441 2.77 33.80 0.60
N PRO A 442 2.78 32.50 0.26
CA PRO A 442 2.72 32.06 -1.14
C PRO A 442 1.38 32.40 -1.77
N ASN A 443 1.41 32.87 -3.02
CA ASN A 443 0.20 33.08 -3.82
C ASN A 443 -0.01 31.93 -4.80
N SER A 444 -0.82 30.94 -4.41
CA SER A 444 -1.14 29.77 -5.23
C SER A 444 -2.00 30.05 -6.46
N LYS A 445 -2.55 31.28 -6.56
CA LYS A 445 -3.31 31.76 -7.72
C LYS A 445 -2.44 32.50 -8.73
N THR A 446 -1.11 32.51 -8.53
CA THR A 446 -0.17 33.08 -9.49
C THR A 446 -0.36 32.39 -10.85
N PRO A 447 -0.68 33.12 -11.93
CA PRO A 447 -0.91 32.51 -13.23
C PRO A 447 0.33 31.77 -13.71
N TYR A 448 0.14 30.54 -14.19
CA TYR A 448 1.17 29.80 -14.88
C TYR A 448 1.03 30.01 -16.39
N VAL A 449 1.97 30.76 -16.99
CA VAL A 449 1.92 31.13 -18.42
C VAL A 449 2.87 30.24 -19.23
N SER A 450 2.49 28.97 -19.34
CA SER A 450 3.16 28.01 -20.23
C SER A 450 2.24 26.83 -20.54
N ASP A 451 2.39 26.29 -21.74
CA ASP A 451 1.70 25.08 -22.18
C ASP A 451 2.62 23.87 -22.05
N PHE A 452 2.07 22.79 -21.52
CA PHE A 452 2.71 21.49 -21.57
C PHE A 452 2.44 20.88 -22.93
N GLN A 453 3.51 20.57 -23.66
CA GLN A 453 3.41 19.92 -24.96
C GLN A 453 4.00 18.53 -24.85
N TYR A 454 3.28 17.55 -25.40
CA TYR A 454 3.86 16.25 -25.67
C TYR A 454 5.01 16.43 -26.66
N ASN A 455 6.06 15.68 -26.42
CA ASN A 455 7.17 15.54 -27.33
C ASN A 455 7.29 14.06 -27.74
N ASP A 456 8.36 13.74 -28.45
CA ASP A 456 8.69 12.39 -28.89
C ASP A 456 9.43 11.55 -27.83
N GLY A 457 9.59 12.07 -26.62
CA GLY A 457 10.25 11.41 -25.51
C GLY A 457 9.30 10.51 -24.71
N PHE A 458 9.80 9.35 -24.31
CA PHE A 458 9.02 8.34 -23.60
C PHE A 458 9.94 7.41 -22.79
N THR A 459 9.32 6.62 -21.94
CA THR A 459 9.94 5.48 -21.27
C THR A 459 8.96 4.32 -21.28
N GLU A 460 9.41 3.16 -21.71
CA GLU A 460 8.64 1.93 -21.75
C GLU A 460 9.41 0.83 -21.04
N ALA A 461 8.72 -0.01 -20.26
CA ALA A 461 9.31 -1.20 -19.69
C ALA A 461 8.31 -2.36 -19.74
N THR A 462 8.79 -3.53 -20.13
CA THR A 462 8.05 -4.78 -20.12
C THR A 462 8.81 -5.77 -19.26
N ALA A 463 8.15 -6.32 -18.25
CA ALA A 463 8.73 -7.31 -17.35
C ALA A 463 7.96 -8.62 -17.39
N ASP A 464 8.65 -9.71 -17.70
CA ASP A 464 8.15 -11.06 -17.61
C ASP A 464 8.70 -11.74 -16.35
N THR A 465 7.80 -12.31 -15.55
CA THR A 465 8.15 -13.08 -14.37
C THR A 465 7.64 -14.50 -14.49
N VAL A 466 8.53 -15.47 -14.27
CA VAL A 466 8.16 -16.88 -14.02
C VAL A 466 8.73 -17.27 -12.68
N ALA A 467 7.89 -17.82 -11.81
CA ALA A 467 8.34 -18.29 -10.52
C ALA A 467 7.72 -19.61 -10.10
N ILE A 468 8.54 -20.44 -9.46
CA ILE A 468 8.15 -21.74 -8.94
C ILE A 468 8.53 -21.76 -7.46
N SER A 469 7.60 -22.15 -6.61
CA SER A 469 7.85 -22.27 -5.17
C SER A 469 7.27 -23.53 -4.57
N LEU A 470 7.93 -24.00 -3.52
CA LEU A 470 7.53 -25.15 -2.73
C LEU A 470 7.70 -24.81 -1.25
N PHE A 471 6.64 -25.03 -0.48
CA PHE A 471 6.61 -24.80 0.95
C PHE A 471 6.10 -26.05 1.65
N ASP A 472 6.71 -26.41 2.77
CA ASP A 472 6.20 -27.47 3.63
C ASP A 472 6.17 -27.00 5.08
N THR A 473 5.08 -27.31 5.76
CA THR A 473 4.98 -27.21 7.21
C THR A 473 4.84 -28.60 7.79
N VAL A 474 5.90 -29.03 8.47
CA VAL A 474 6.09 -30.36 9.04
C VAL A 474 5.79 -30.32 10.53
N LYS A 475 4.66 -30.86 10.95
CA LYS A 475 4.28 -31.04 12.35
C LYS A 475 4.84 -32.37 12.84
N LEU A 476 5.89 -32.32 13.66
CA LEU A 476 6.57 -33.49 14.19
C LEU A 476 5.77 -34.14 15.33
N ASN A 477 5.19 -33.29 16.19
CA ASN A 477 4.27 -33.62 17.27
C ASN A 477 3.52 -32.34 17.69
N ASP A 478 2.73 -32.40 18.76
CA ASP A 478 1.93 -31.26 19.23
C ASP A 478 2.76 -30.06 19.69
N GLN A 479 4.04 -30.28 20.03
CA GLN A 479 4.95 -29.24 20.53
C GLN A 479 5.94 -28.74 19.47
N TRP A 480 6.30 -29.54 18.48
CA TRP A 480 7.37 -29.20 17.53
C TRP A 480 6.89 -29.19 16.10
N MET A 481 7.19 -28.09 15.42
CA MET A 481 6.91 -27.89 14.01
C MET A 481 8.13 -27.27 13.32
N VAL A 482 8.39 -27.71 12.10
CA VAL A 482 9.41 -27.14 11.21
C VAL A 482 8.70 -26.68 9.95
N SER A 483 8.97 -25.47 9.50
CA SER A 483 8.43 -24.97 8.24
C SER A 483 9.56 -24.44 7.37
N GLY A 484 9.50 -24.71 6.08
CA GLY A 484 10.48 -24.20 5.14
C GLY A 484 9.88 -23.97 3.78
N GLY A 485 10.54 -23.14 2.98
CA GLY A 485 10.14 -22.88 1.63
C GLY A 485 11.29 -22.46 0.76
N VAL A 486 11.18 -22.80 -0.52
CA VAL A 486 12.10 -22.39 -1.57
C VAL A 486 11.31 -21.79 -2.72
N ARG A 487 11.90 -20.80 -3.38
CA ARG A 487 11.35 -20.18 -4.57
C ARG A 487 12.47 -19.87 -5.55
N TRP A 488 12.23 -20.17 -6.82
CA TRP A 488 13.04 -19.68 -7.92
C TRP A 488 12.22 -18.65 -8.70
N ASP A 489 12.82 -17.50 -8.95
CA ASP A 489 12.26 -16.41 -9.77
C ASP A 489 13.16 -16.20 -11.00
N SER A 490 12.55 -16.09 -12.17
CA SER A 490 13.15 -15.53 -13.38
C SER A 490 12.42 -14.23 -13.70
N PHE A 491 13.13 -13.12 -13.61
CA PHE A 491 12.61 -11.77 -13.81
C PHE A 491 13.36 -11.13 -14.97
N ASP A 492 12.71 -11.03 -16.12
CA ASP A 492 13.29 -10.52 -17.37
C ASP A 492 12.63 -9.19 -17.72
N VAL A 493 13.42 -8.13 -17.90
CA VAL A 493 12.94 -6.78 -18.15
C VAL A 493 13.57 -6.23 -19.41
N GLU A 494 12.74 -5.82 -20.36
CA GLU A 494 13.11 -4.97 -21.48
C GLU A 494 12.74 -3.52 -21.14
N TYR A 495 13.62 -2.57 -21.44
CA TYR A 495 13.45 -1.16 -21.10
C TYR A 495 13.92 -0.26 -22.23
N GLN A 496 13.01 0.59 -22.70
CA GLN A 496 13.25 1.55 -23.75
C GLN A 496 13.06 2.97 -23.21
N ASN A 497 13.97 3.86 -23.57
CA ASN A 497 13.88 5.27 -23.22
C ASN A 497 14.25 6.12 -24.43
N ARG A 498 13.44 7.15 -24.68
CA ARG A 498 13.79 8.22 -25.59
C ARG A 498 13.75 9.55 -24.85
N ALA A 499 14.88 10.24 -24.80
CA ALA A 499 14.88 11.64 -24.39
C ALA A 499 14.09 12.48 -25.41
N ALA A 500 13.48 13.57 -24.95
CA ALA A 500 12.75 14.48 -25.83
C ALA A 500 13.68 15.15 -26.85
N THR A 501 13.20 15.36 -28.07
CA THR A 501 13.83 16.24 -29.06
C THR A 501 13.83 17.68 -28.57
N VAL A 502 14.99 18.31 -28.59
CA VAL A 502 15.16 19.73 -28.20
C VAL A 502 15.83 20.47 -29.36
N ASN A 503 15.25 21.61 -29.79
CA ASN A 503 15.80 22.43 -30.88
C ASN A 503 16.09 21.64 -32.17
N ASN A 504 15.19 20.73 -32.58
CA ASN A 504 15.35 19.83 -33.73
C ASN A 504 16.54 18.85 -33.64
N VAL A 505 17.14 18.67 -32.46
CA VAL A 505 18.12 17.62 -32.20
C VAL A 505 17.37 16.44 -31.57
N PRO A 506 17.30 15.27 -32.26
CA PRO A 506 16.67 14.08 -31.72
C PRO A 506 17.27 13.73 -30.36
N GLY A 507 16.40 13.48 -29.38
CA GLY A 507 16.86 12.97 -28.10
C GLY A 507 17.41 11.54 -28.25
N LEU A 508 18.33 11.21 -27.35
CA LEU A 508 18.97 9.91 -27.28
C LEU A 508 17.92 8.80 -27.09
N PHE A 509 18.04 7.74 -27.88
CA PHE A 509 17.28 6.49 -27.72
C PHE A 509 18.17 5.45 -27.04
N THR A 510 17.64 4.80 -26.00
CA THR A 510 18.29 3.74 -25.23
C THR A 510 17.36 2.54 -25.22
N ASP A 511 17.90 1.38 -25.55
CA ASP A 511 17.20 0.09 -25.52
C ASP A 511 18.11 -0.89 -24.78
N ILE A 512 17.68 -1.29 -23.60
CA ILE A 512 18.46 -2.07 -22.65
C ILE A 512 17.55 -3.12 -22.02
N GLY A 513 18.13 -4.22 -21.58
CA GLY A 513 17.39 -5.26 -20.89
C GLY A 513 18.22 -5.87 -19.78
N ARG A 514 17.52 -6.46 -18.81
CA ARG A 514 18.13 -7.15 -17.68
C ARG A 514 17.29 -8.37 -17.32
N LYS A 515 17.96 -9.50 -17.17
CA LYS A 515 17.38 -10.73 -16.65
C LYS A 515 18.06 -11.14 -15.35
N ASP A 516 17.25 -11.35 -14.31
CA ASP A 516 17.67 -11.80 -12.99
C ASP A 516 17.04 -13.18 -12.69
N GLU A 517 17.89 -14.16 -12.38
CA GLU A 517 17.45 -15.50 -11.97
C GLU A 517 17.94 -15.77 -10.54
N VAL A 518 16.99 -15.84 -9.59
CA VAL A 518 17.33 -15.84 -8.17
C VAL A 518 16.60 -16.96 -7.44
N PHE A 519 17.35 -17.65 -6.57
CA PHE A 519 16.82 -18.65 -5.67
C PHE A 519 16.70 -18.07 -4.26
N SER A 520 15.47 -17.98 -3.75
CA SER A 520 15.14 -17.51 -2.41
C SER A 520 14.71 -18.70 -1.54
N TYR A 521 15.03 -18.64 -0.25
CA TYR A 521 14.69 -19.71 0.68
C TYR A 521 14.38 -19.16 2.07
N ARG A 522 13.61 -19.94 2.83
CA ARG A 522 13.33 -19.70 4.24
C ARG A 522 13.23 -21.01 5.00
N GLY A 523 13.57 -20.97 6.28
CA GLY A 523 13.41 -22.08 7.20
C GLY A 523 13.14 -21.56 8.61
N ALA A 524 12.27 -22.25 9.34
CA ALA A 524 11.98 -21.92 10.71
C ALA A 524 11.63 -23.16 11.53
N VAL A 525 11.94 -23.09 12.82
CA VAL A 525 11.54 -24.07 13.82
C VAL A 525 10.61 -23.37 14.81
N THR A 526 9.49 -24.00 15.11
CA THR A 526 8.49 -23.53 16.09
C THR A 526 8.33 -24.56 17.19
N PHE A 527 8.47 -24.11 18.43
CA PHE A 527 8.16 -24.84 19.64
C PHE A 527 6.89 -24.27 20.26
N LYS A 528 5.94 -25.13 20.63
CA LYS A 528 4.70 -24.79 21.32
C LYS A 528 4.79 -25.29 22.76
N PRO A 529 5.21 -24.45 23.73
CA PRO A 529 5.28 -24.85 25.13
C PRO A 529 3.91 -25.25 25.69
N LEU A 530 2.86 -24.58 25.19
CA LEU A 530 1.45 -24.78 25.49
C LEU A 530 0.65 -24.64 24.19
N GLU A 531 -0.58 -25.14 24.15
CA GLU A 531 -1.42 -25.09 22.93
C GLU A 531 -1.66 -23.65 22.44
N ASN A 532 -1.76 -22.72 23.39
CA ASN A 532 -2.02 -21.30 23.18
C ASN A 532 -0.75 -20.44 23.04
N GLY A 533 0.44 -21.04 22.95
CA GLY A 533 1.70 -20.30 22.85
C GLY A 533 2.67 -20.92 21.84
N SER A 534 3.46 -20.08 21.17
CA SER A 534 4.54 -20.51 20.29
C SER A 534 5.81 -19.68 20.50
N VAL A 535 6.96 -20.29 20.30
CA VAL A 535 8.29 -19.65 20.22
C VAL A 535 8.92 -20.16 18.94
N TYR A 536 9.47 -19.28 18.11
CA TYR A 536 10.06 -19.66 16.83
C TYR A 536 11.40 -19.01 16.59
N LEU A 537 12.26 -19.70 15.86
CA LEU A 537 13.47 -19.15 15.25
C LEU A 537 13.36 -19.33 13.74
N GLY A 538 13.42 -18.23 13.00
CA GLY A 538 13.32 -18.21 11.55
C GLY A 538 14.53 -17.56 10.90
N TYR A 539 14.87 -18.04 9.70
CA TYR A 539 15.82 -17.44 8.79
C TYR A 539 15.22 -17.38 7.37
N GLY A 540 15.45 -16.29 6.65
CA GLY A 540 14.96 -16.16 5.28
C GLY A 540 15.73 -15.14 4.45
N THR A 541 15.62 -15.26 3.13
CA THR A 541 16.28 -14.38 2.17
C THR A 541 15.29 -13.59 1.30
N SER A 542 15.75 -12.46 0.79
CA SER A 542 15.10 -11.71 -0.28
C SER A 542 16.11 -11.01 -1.19
N PHE A 543 15.66 -10.45 -2.31
CA PHE A 543 16.55 -9.80 -3.28
C PHE A 543 15.88 -8.59 -3.95
N ASN A 544 16.67 -7.58 -4.32
CA ASN A 544 16.20 -6.37 -5.00
C ASN A 544 16.87 -6.24 -6.38
N PRO A 545 16.23 -6.69 -7.48
CA PRO A 545 16.79 -6.55 -8.82
C PRO A 545 16.90 -5.08 -9.22
N SER A 546 17.81 -4.76 -10.14
CA SER A 546 18.03 -3.36 -10.55
C SER A 546 16.83 -2.74 -11.28
N ALA A 547 16.01 -3.57 -11.90
CA ALA A 547 14.75 -3.18 -12.53
C ALA A 547 13.52 -3.41 -11.62
N GLU A 548 13.67 -3.51 -10.29
CA GLU A 548 12.57 -3.86 -9.37
C GLU A 548 11.31 -3.00 -9.57
N ALA A 549 11.51 -1.70 -9.79
CA ALA A 549 10.46 -0.71 -10.02
C ALA A 549 10.20 -0.44 -11.52
N LEU A 550 10.49 -1.40 -12.40
CA LEU A 550 10.32 -1.31 -13.86
C LEU A 550 11.01 -0.08 -14.46
N THR A 551 12.16 0.28 -13.90
CA THR A 551 12.99 1.40 -14.36
C THR A 551 14.42 0.93 -14.42
N LEU A 552 15.09 1.21 -15.54
CA LEU A 552 16.51 0.98 -15.71
C LEU A 552 17.20 2.27 -16.15
N THR A 553 18.49 2.35 -15.84
CA THR A 553 19.38 3.39 -16.33
C THR A 553 20.56 2.70 -16.99
N GLY A 554 20.97 3.21 -18.15
CA GLY A 554 22.07 2.67 -18.93
C GLY A 554 22.82 3.79 -19.62
N THR A 555 24.13 3.62 -19.78
CA THR A 555 25.01 4.60 -20.43
C THR A 555 25.27 4.22 -21.88
N PRO A 556 24.93 5.06 -22.87
CA PRO A 556 25.25 4.74 -24.26
C PRO A 556 26.67 5.10 -24.70
N VAL A 557 27.41 5.95 -23.96
CA VAL A 557 28.80 6.33 -24.31
C VAL A 557 29.66 6.57 -23.05
N PRO A 558 30.73 5.79 -22.82
CA PRO A 558 31.73 6.08 -21.79
C PRO A 558 32.70 7.21 -22.20
N PRO A 559 33.20 8.04 -21.26
CA PRO A 559 32.84 8.09 -19.84
C PRO A 559 31.49 8.80 -19.65
N SER A 560 30.62 8.26 -18.79
CA SER A 560 29.34 8.88 -18.44
C SER A 560 29.31 9.30 -16.97
N THR A 561 28.68 10.45 -16.71
CA THR A 561 28.43 10.98 -15.36
C THR A 561 27.03 10.63 -14.86
N THR A 562 26.43 9.56 -15.39
CA THR A 562 25.09 9.10 -15.04
C THR A 562 25.17 7.73 -14.36
N LEU A 563 24.39 7.53 -13.30
CA LEU A 563 24.19 6.23 -12.67
C LEU A 563 23.73 5.21 -13.72
N SER A 564 24.42 4.08 -13.85
CA SER A 564 24.00 2.93 -14.67
C SER A 564 23.56 1.81 -13.76
N THR A 565 22.39 1.23 -14.00
CA THR A 565 21.84 0.14 -13.18
C THR A 565 21.65 -1.15 -13.97
N VAL A 566 21.70 -1.11 -15.30
CA VAL A 566 21.44 -2.28 -16.16
C VAL A 566 22.40 -3.44 -15.89
N ASP A 567 23.67 -3.14 -15.61
CA ASP A 567 24.72 -4.16 -15.43
C ASP A 567 24.84 -4.63 -13.96
N LEU A 568 24.13 -4.01 -13.02
CA LEU A 568 24.26 -4.28 -11.59
C LEU A 568 23.43 -5.49 -11.14
N GLU A 569 24.09 -6.52 -10.60
CA GLU A 569 23.46 -7.65 -9.89
C GLU A 569 22.41 -7.22 -8.84
N PRO A 570 21.44 -8.09 -8.50
CA PRO A 570 20.49 -7.80 -7.43
C PRO A 570 21.16 -7.60 -6.08
N GLU A 571 20.63 -6.67 -5.30
CA GLU A 571 20.98 -6.55 -3.88
C GLU A 571 20.43 -7.77 -3.13
N LYS A 572 21.11 -8.22 -2.09
CA LYS A 572 20.76 -9.44 -1.35
C LYS A 572 20.41 -9.09 0.07
N ASN A 573 19.37 -9.74 0.60
CA ASN A 573 18.92 -9.49 1.96
C ASN A 573 18.74 -10.80 2.70
N GLU A 574 19.14 -10.81 3.96
CA GLU A 574 19.05 -11.94 4.86
C GLU A 574 18.46 -11.50 6.19
N THR A 575 17.66 -12.35 6.83
CA THR A 575 17.13 -12.03 8.16
C THR A 575 17.07 -13.25 9.02
N ILE A 576 17.44 -13.04 10.28
CA ILE A 576 17.22 -13.95 11.38
C ILE A 576 16.24 -13.30 12.37
N GLU A 577 15.25 -14.08 12.82
CA GLU A 577 14.21 -13.62 13.73
C GLU A 577 13.92 -14.68 14.79
N LEU A 578 13.95 -14.28 16.07
CA LEU A 578 13.49 -15.08 17.20
C LEU A 578 12.25 -14.41 17.78
N GLY A 579 11.12 -15.10 17.77
CA GLY A 579 9.87 -14.52 18.25
C GLY A 579 9.02 -15.48 19.07
N THR A 580 7.98 -14.93 19.69
CA THR A 580 6.99 -15.66 20.47
C THR A 580 5.61 -15.05 20.29
N LYS A 581 4.58 -15.90 20.31
CA LYS A 581 3.17 -15.52 20.14
C LYS A 581 2.32 -16.24 21.17
N TRP A 582 1.40 -15.52 21.79
CA TRP A 582 0.56 -16.05 22.86
C TRP A 582 -0.88 -15.61 22.67
N ASP A 583 -1.79 -16.59 22.66
CA ASP A 583 -3.21 -16.37 22.71
C ASP A 583 -3.70 -16.50 24.16
N LEU A 584 -4.24 -15.42 24.69
CA LEU A 584 -4.68 -15.29 26.06
C LEU A 584 -6.19 -15.02 26.10
N LEU A 585 -6.78 -15.10 27.29
CA LEU A 585 -8.19 -14.75 27.55
C LEU A 585 -9.15 -15.56 26.65
N ASP A 586 -9.07 -16.88 26.72
CA ASP A 586 -9.86 -17.80 25.87
C ASP A 586 -9.67 -17.51 24.37
N GLU A 587 -8.42 -17.27 23.99
CA GLU A 587 -7.99 -16.90 22.64
C GLU A 587 -8.57 -15.59 22.10
N GLN A 588 -9.06 -14.70 22.95
CA GLN A 588 -9.59 -13.41 22.52
C GLN A 588 -8.52 -12.34 22.34
N LEU A 589 -7.34 -12.49 22.98
CA LEU A 589 -6.22 -11.55 22.89
C LEU A 589 -4.98 -12.26 22.39
N THR A 590 -4.32 -11.73 21.36
CA THR A 590 -3.00 -12.19 20.92
C THR A 590 -1.94 -11.19 21.34
N LEU A 591 -0.84 -11.70 21.90
CA LEU A 591 0.40 -10.97 22.14
C LEU A 591 1.50 -11.53 21.25
N THR A 592 2.33 -10.66 20.68
CA THR A 592 3.49 -11.03 19.86
C THR A 592 4.72 -10.27 20.33
N ALA A 593 5.87 -10.92 20.29
CA ALA A 593 7.17 -10.28 20.50
C ALA A 593 8.21 -10.93 19.58
N ALA A 594 9.10 -10.13 18.99
CA ALA A 594 10.17 -10.63 18.15
C ALA A 594 11.42 -9.78 18.30
N ILE A 595 12.59 -10.42 18.28
CA ILE A 595 13.89 -9.78 18.05
C ILE A 595 14.40 -10.23 16.68
N PHE A 596 14.98 -9.30 15.92
CA PHE A 596 15.38 -9.59 14.56
C PHE A 596 16.63 -8.81 14.17
N ARG A 597 17.28 -9.29 13.11
CA ARG A 597 18.31 -8.58 12.37
C ARG A 597 18.13 -8.87 10.88
N THR A 598 18.10 -7.80 10.10
CA THR A 598 18.08 -7.81 8.64
C THR A 598 19.35 -7.16 8.13
N ASP A 599 20.08 -7.89 7.28
CA ASP A 599 21.28 -7.43 6.60
C ASP A 599 20.99 -7.32 5.11
N LYS A 600 21.26 -6.15 4.54
CA LYS A 600 21.22 -5.90 3.09
C LYS A 600 22.65 -5.72 2.60
N THR A 601 23.11 -6.70 1.82
CA THR A 601 24.43 -6.73 1.20
C THR A 601 24.32 -6.49 -0.30
N ASN A 602 25.46 -6.21 -0.94
CA ASN A 602 25.51 -5.74 -2.32
C ASN A 602 24.58 -4.52 -2.50
N ALA A 603 24.47 -3.65 -1.49
CA ALA A 603 23.61 -2.49 -1.57
C ALA A 603 24.20 -1.50 -2.56
N ARG A 604 23.35 -0.88 -3.38
CA ARG A 604 23.79 0.15 -4.32
C ARG A 604 24.30 1.37 -3.55
N THR A 605 25.53 1.79 -3.83
CA THR A 605 26.17 2.96 -3.22
C THR A 605 26.68 3.90 -4.30
N GLU A 606 26.52 5.20 -4.08
CA GLU A 606 27.13 6.20 -4.94
C GLU A 606 28.62 6.34 -4.64
N ASP A 607 29.47 6.47 -5.66
CA ASP A 607 30.91 6.78 -5.50
C ASP A 607 31.21 8.20 -6.01
N PRO A 608 31.19 9.23 -5.13
CA PRO A 608 31.51 10.60 -5.52
C PRO A 608 32.96 10.80 -5.98
N ALA A 609 33.86 9.86 -5.69
CA ALA A 609 35.27 9.94 -6.05
C ALA A 609 35.57 9.40 -7.46
N ASP A 610 34.67 8.57 -8.01
CA ASP A 610 34.74 8.09 -9.40
C ASP A 610 33.55 8.63 -10.24
N PRO A 611 33.72 9.74 -10.99
CA PRO A 611 32.68 10.30 -11.83
C PRO A 611 32.34 9.45 -13.06
N THR A 612 33.04 8.33 -13.28
CA THR A 612 32.82 7.40 -14.40
C THR A 612 32.08 6.11 -14.01
N ASP A 613 31.99 5.81 -12.71
CA ASP A 613 31.23 4.69 -12.14
C ASP A 613 30.51 5.15 -10.86
N LEU A 614 29.51 6.02 -11.04
CA LEU A 614 28.82 6.67 -9.93
C LEU A 614 27.94 5.73 -9.09
N LEU A 615 27.73 4.45 -9.46
CA LEU A 615 26.88 3.52 -8.70
C LEU A 615 27.47 2.10 -8.68
N THR A 616 27.88 1.63 -7.51
CA THR A 616 28.49 0.30 -7.33
C THR A 616 27.72 -0.55 -6.31
N LEU A 617 27.98 -1.87 -6.27
CA LEU A 617 27.34 -2.83 -5.35
C LEU A 617 28.24 -3.18 -4.14
N ASP A 618 28.91 -2.18 -3.57
CA ASP A 618 29.81 -2.34 -2.43
C ASP A 618 29.19 -1.91 -1.08
N GLY A 619 27.89 -1.60 -1.07
CA GLY A 619 27.19 -1.13 0.12
C GLY A 619 26.71 -2.26 1.05
N GLU A 620 26.60 -1.95 2.34
CA GLU A 620 25.99 -2.81 3.36
C GLU A 620 25.11 -1.97 4.30
N GLN A 621 23.89 -2.42 4.54
CA GLN A 621 22.97 -1.80 5.50
C GLN A 621 22.48 -2.86 6.50
N ARG A 622 22.43 -2.51 7.78
CA ARG A 622 21.85 -3.37 8.82
C ARG A 622 20.70 -2.66 9.50
N ILE A 623 19.62 -3.41 9.74
CA ILE A 623 18.54 -3.00 10.63
C ILE A 623 18.26 -4.14 11.60
N GLN A 624 18.39 -3.87 12.90
CA GLN A 624 18.14 -4.85 13.95
C GLN A 624 17.28 -4.23 15.05
N GLY A 625 16.57 -5.06 15.79
CA GLY A 625 15.69 -4.51 16.80
C GLY A 625 14.73 -5.49 17.42
N PHE A 626 13.71 -4.92 18.02
CA PHE A 626 12.68 -5.62 18.77
C PHE A 626 11.31 -5.02 18.43
N GLU A 627 10.33 -5.90 18.26
CA GLU A 627 8.93 -5.54 18.05
C GLU A 627 8.05 -6.26 19.07
N PHE A 628 7.04 -5.55 19.56
CA PHE A 628 5.98 -6.09 20.40
C PHE A 628 4.63 -5.65 19.85
N GLY A 629 3.66 -6.55 19.83
CA GLY A 629 2.31 -6.29 19.34
C GLY A 629 1.26 -6.95 20.22
N PHE A 630 0.07 -6.36 20.22
CA PHE A 630 -1.12 -6.92 20.85
C PHE A 630 -2.34 -6.61 20.00
N SER A 631 -3.27 -7.56 19.91
CA SER A 631 -4.53 -7.36 19.21
C SER A 631 -5.61 -8.31 19.70
N GLY A 632 -6.82 -7.80 19.89
CA GLY A 632 -7.99 -8.58 20.28
C GLY A 632 -8.84 -7.90 21.36
N GLN A 633 -9.38 -8.70 22.28
CA GLN A 633 -10.30 -8.26 23.33
C GLN A 633 -9.74 -8.59 24.72
N ILE A 634 -9.67 -7.58 25.59
CA ILE A 634 -9.30 -7.73 27.01
C ILE A 634 -10.51 -8.21 27.81
N THR A 635 -11.71 -7.76 27.43
CA THR A 635 -13.00 -8.26 27.92
C THR A 635 -13.99 -8.20 26.76
N GLU A 636 -15.18 -8.77 26.90
CA GLU A 636 -16.26 -8.69 25.90
C GLU A 636 -16.62 -7.24 25.49
N LYS A 637 -16.29 -6.26 26.33
CA LYS A 637 -16.58 -4.83 26.13
C LYS A 637 -15.34 -4.00 25.84
N TRP A 638 -14.13 -4.57 25.86
CA TRP A 638 -12.90 -3.80 25.75
C TRP A 638 -11.97 -4.40 24.71
N ARG A 639 -11.87 -3.70 23.58
CA ARG A 639 -11.06 -4.05 22.42
C ARG A 639 -9.77 -3.24 22.38
N VAL A 640 -8.72 -3.86 21.85
CA VAL A 640 -7.40 -3.24 21.78
C VAL A 640 -6.60 -3.76 20.58
N ILE A 641 -5.88 -2.87 19.92
CA ILE A 641 -4.83 -3.19 18.94
C ILE A 641 -3.69 -2.20 19.12
N GLY A 642 -2.44 -2.65 19.01
CA GLY A 642 -1.30 -1.75 19.07
C GLY A 642 0.02 -2.47 19.10
N GLY A 643 1.10 -1.70 19.21
CA GLY A 643 2.43 -2.24 19.30
C GLY A 643 3.52 -1.19 19.44
N TYR A 644 4.74 -1.69 19.59
CA TYR A 644 5.97 -0.92 19.70
C TYR A 644 7.04 -1.55 18.82
N ALA A 645 7.86 -0.72 18.18
CA ALA A 645 9.05 -1.14 17.46
C ALA A 645 10.24 -0.27 17.86
N TYR A 646 11.35 -0.94 18.17
CA TYR A 646 12.68 -0.37 18.28
C TYR A 646 13.51 -0.80 17.07
N LEU A 647 14.01 0.15 16.27
CA LEU A 647 14.76 -0.09 15.03
C LEU A 647 16.13 0.60 15.10
N ASP A 648 17.18 -0.18 15.31
CA ASP A 648 18.57 0.27 15.22
C ASP A 648 19.09 0.04 13.80
N SER A 649 19.25 1.13 13.04
CA SER A 649 19.68 1.08 11.63
C SER A 649 21.02 1.75 11.41
N GLU A 650 21.83 1.18 10.51
CA GLU A 650 23.20 1.62 10.27
C GLU A 650 23.62 1.31 8.82
N ILE A 651 24.26 2.27 8.15
CA ILE A 651 25.03 2.06 6.92
C ILE A 651 26.43 1.58 7.30
N ARG A 652 26.75 0.33 6.98
CA ARG A 652 27.99 -0.35 7.40
C ARG A 652 29.09 -0.30 6.36
N ALA A 653 28.70 -0.24 5.09
CA ALA A 653 29.61 -0.01 3.96
C ALA A 653 28.92 0.90 2.95
N SER A 654 29.68 1.85 2.40
CA SER A 654 29.31 2.80 1.35
C SER A 654 30.60 3.36 0.76
N LYS A 655 30.59 3.74 -0.53
CA LYS A 655 31.67 4.50 -1.18
C LYS A 655 31.59 5.99 -0.84
N ASN A 656 30.44 6.45 -0.36
CA ASN A 656 30.27 7.80 0.13
C ASN A 656 30.60 7.87 1.63
N GLU A 657 31.74 8.48 1.97
CA GLU A 657 32.23 8.56 3.35
C GLU A 657 31.26 9.26 4.31
N PHE A 658 30.39 10.15 3.81
CA PHE A 658 29.39 10.83 4.64
C PHE A 658 28.22 9.95 5.05
N GLU A 659 28.07 8.75 4.48
CA GLU A 659 27.00 7.82 4.83
C GLU A 659 27.43 6.81 5.90
N LEU A 660 28.72 6.50 6.00
CA LEU A 660 29.23 5.46 6.90
C LEU A 660 28.84 5.74 8.36
N GLY A 661 28.21 4.76 9.01
CA GLY A 661 27.72 4.84 10.38
C GLY A 661 26.43 5.66 10.56
N SER A 662 25.87 6.24 9.49
CA SER A 662 24.60 6.95 9.55
C SER A 662 23.41 6.00 9.62
N GLU A 663 22.31 6.45 10.21
CA GLU A 663 21.03 5.75 10.19
C GLU A 663 20.45 5.68 8.77
N THR A 664 19.67 4.65 8.49
CA THR A 664 18.92 4.55 7.22
C THR A 664 17.85 5.64 7.12
N SER A 665 17.57 6.09 5.89
CA SER A 665 16.60 7.15 5.64
C SER A 665 15.19 6.78 6.10
N ASN A 666 14.48 7.76 6.68
CA ASN A 666 13.09 7.66 7.12
C ASN A 666 12.80 6.49 8.08
N THR A 667 13.79 6.08 8.89
CA THR A 667 13.66 4.99 9.86
C THR A 667 13.64 5.54 11.28
N PRO A 668 12.45 5.72 11.90
CA PRO A 668 12.38 6.15 13.29
C PRO A 668 12.87 5.03 14.20
N GLN A 669 13.81 5.35 15.09
CA GLN A 669 14.37 4.36 16.02
C GLN A 669 13.31 3.81 16.99
N ASN A 670 12.32 4.62 17.34
CA ASN A 670 11.23 4.24 18.22
C ASN A 670 9.90 4.57 17.56
N SER A 671 8.98 3.63 17.52
CA SER A 671 7.59 3.88 17.11
C SER A 671 6.63 3.12 17.99
N PHE A 672 5.50 3.75 18.32
CA PHE A 672 4.45 3.17 19.14
C PHE A 672 3.09 3.54 18.56
N ASN A 673 2.16 2.60 18.61
CA ASN A 673 0.75 2.88 18.37
C ASN A 673 -0.13 2.10 19.35
N LEU A 674 -1.30 2.66 19.61
CA LEU A 674 -2.34 2.06 20.40
C LEU A 674 -3.68 2.57 19.87
N TRP A 675 -4.62 1.67 19.66
CA TRP A 675 -6.02 1.97 19.48
C TRP A 675 -6.82 1.06 20.41
N THR A 676 -7.67 1.66 21.23
CA THR A 676 -8.49 0.93 22.17
C THR A 676 -9.91 1.47 22.20
N VAL A 677 -10.87 0.56 22.37
CA VAL A 677 -12.28 0.91 22.35
C VAL A 677 -13.02 0.17 23.44
N HIS A 678 -13.86 0.88 24.19
CA HIS A 678 -14.64 0.35 25.29
C HIS A 678 -16.14 0.59 25.06
N ASP A 679 -16.92 -0.48 25.06
CA ASP A 679 -18.39 -0.44 25.03
C ASP A 679 -18.94 -0.12 26.43
N LEU A 680 -19.67 0.98 26.51
CA LEU A 680 -20.33 1.47 27.71
C LEU A 680 -21.82 1.04 27.74
N PRO A 681 -22.48 1.12 28.91
CA PRO A 681 -23.92 0.88 28.99
C PRO A 681 -24.73 1.82 28.07
N ALA A 682 -25.98 1.44 27.82
CA ALA A 682 -26.94 2.22 27.01
C ALA A 682 -26.49 2.49 25.56
N GLY A 683 -25.67 1.60 24.97
CA GLY A 683 -25.31 1.65 23.55
C GLY A 683 -24.18 2.63 23.21
N PHE A 684 -23.54 3.24 24.20
CA PHE A 684 -22.39 4.11 23.97
C PHE A 684 -21.09 3.32 23.81
N GLN A 685 -20.16 3.88 23.05
CA GLN A 685 -18.82 3.36 22.84
C GLN A 685 -17.84 4.53 22.91
N VAL A 686 -16.68 4.34 23.55
CA VAL A 686 -15.60 5.34 23.57
C VAL A 686 -14.31 4.70 23.11
N GLY A 687 -13.56 5.38 22.26
CA GLY A 687 -12.27 4.93 21.77
C GLY A 687 -11.20 6.00 21.89
N LEU A 688 -9.96 5.56 22.07
CA LEU A 688 -8.77 6.40 22.13
C LEU A 688 -7.66 5.77 21.31
N GLY A 689 -7.04 6.59 20.47
CA GLY A 689 -5.83 6.29 19.70
C GLY A 689 -4.66 7.12 20.20
N ALA A 690 -3.46 6.54 20.20
CA ALA A 690 -2.21 7.25 20.40
C ALA A 690 -1.17 6.73 19.41
N GLN A 691 -0.43 7.64 18.78
CA GLN A 691 0.69 7.30 17.91
C GLN A 691 1.91 8.12 18.29
N TYR A 692 3.06 7.47 18.42
CA TYR A 692 4.35 8.12 18.59
C TYR A 692 5.32 7.65 17.51
N VAL A 693 6.01 8.60 16.91
CA VAL A 693 7.06 8.37 15.93
C VAL A 693 8.29 9.15 16.37
N GLY A 694 9.41 8.46 16.55
CA GLY A 694 10.70 9.06 16.87
C GLY A 694 11.21 10.00 15.77
N SER A 695 12.29 10.74 16.07
CA SER A 695 12.96 11.53 15.04
C SER A 695 13.52 10.62 13.95
N ARG A 696 13.63 11.16 12.74
CA ARG A 696 14.13 10.44 11.57
C ARG A 696 14.72 11.41 10.56
N TYR A 697 15.64 10.91 9.74
CA TYR A 697 16.33 11.72 8.73
C TYR A 697 15.74 11.50 7.33
N ASN A 698 15.84 12.50 6.45
CA ASN A 698 15.34 12.42 5.08
C ASN A 698 16.26 11.67 4.10
N ASN A 699 17.54 11.50 4.44
CA ASN A 699 18.53 10.75 3.68
C ASN A 699 19.65 10.23 4.60
N THR A 700 20.55 9.41 4.05
CA THR A 700 21.68 8.75 4.72
C THR A 700 22.93 9.62 4.82
N ASN A 701 23.06 10.65 3.99
CA ASN A 701 24.27 11.46 3.91
C ASN A 701 24.33 12.46 5.07
N SER A 702 25.21 12.23 6.03
CA SER A 702 25.36 13.07 7.23
C SER A 702 25.69 14.54 6.94
N ALA A 703 26.26 14.86 5.77
CA ALA A 703 26.56 16.23 5.36
C ALA A 703 25.33 16.99 4.86
N THR A 704 24.29 16.32 4.32
CA THR A 704 23.14 16.98 3.69
C THR A 704 21.78 16.62 4.31
N ARG A 705 21.72 15.60 5.17
CA ARG A 705 20.48 15.14 5.81
C ARG A 705 19.81 16.20 6.67
N GLN A 706 18.49 16.14 6.69
CA GLN A 706 17.58 16.96 7.49
C GLN A 706 16.80 16.07 8.46
N GLU A 707 16.59 16.57 9.68
CA GLU A 707 15.87 15.85 10.72
C GLU A 707 14.39 16.25 10.73
N ALA A 708 13.52 15.25 10.70
CA ALA A 708 12.12 15.38 11.10
C ALA A 708 12.01 15.06 12.60
N PRO A 709 11.60 16.01 13.46
CA PRO A 709 11.48 15.77 14.90
C PRO A 709 10.45 14.69 15.24
N SER A 710 10.60 14.10 16.43
CA SER A 710 9.61 13.17 16.97
C SER A 710 8.26 13.84 17.22
N TYR A 711 7.17 13.08 17.16
CA TYR A 711 5.84 13.58 17.47
C TYR A 711 4.97 12.53 18.16
N THR A 712 3.92 13.01 18.83
CA THR A 712 2.83 12.20 19.37
C THR A 712 1.50 12.81 18.95
N THR A 713 0.61 12.00 18.39
CA THR A 713 -0.77 12.38 18.08
C THR A 713 -1.74 11.49 18.86
N PHE A 714 -2.95 12.01 19.07
CA PHE A 714 -4.03 11.30 19.72
C PHE A 714 -5.29 11.42 18.88
N ASP A 715 -6.02 10.33 18.77
CA ASP A 715 -7.31 10.27 18.08
C ASP A 715 -8.38 9.79 19.06
N ALA A 716 -9.64 10.13 18.84
CA ALA A 716 -10.74 9.72 19.70
C ALA A 716 -11.97 9.30 18.90
N LEU A 717 -12.76 8.41 19.50
CA LEU A 717 -14.05 7.95 18.98
C LEU A 717 -15.11 8.06 20.08
N VAL A 718 -16.28 8.57 19.72
CA VAL A 718 -17.51 8.38 20.48
C VAL A 718 -18.56 7.76 19.57
N GLY A 719 -18.99 6.54 19.88
CA GLY A 719 -20.04 5.81 19.18
C GLY A 719 -21.35 5.77 19.98
N TYR A 720 -22.47 5.72 19.27
CA TYR A 720 -23.78 5.48 19.84
C TYR A 720 -24.60 4.55 18.94
N LYS A 721 -24.88 3.35 19.45
CA LYS A 721 -25.76 2.37 18.82
C LYS A 721 -27.21 2.70 19.19
N VAL A 722 -27.95 3.26 18.23
CA VAL A 722 -29.38 3.60 18.41
C VAL A 722 -30.22 2.32 18.50
N ASN A 723 -29.96 1.38 17.60
CA ASN A 723 -30.56 0.05 17.54
C ASN A 723 -29.66 -0.89 16.72
N ASP A 724 -30.14 -2.08 16.37
CA ASP A 724 -29.36 -3.06 15.60
C ASP A 724 -29.08 -2.64 14.15
N ASN A 725 -29.85 -1.68 13.62
CA ASN A 725 -29.76 -1.21 12.24
C ASN A 725 -29.03 0.13 12.11
N VAL A 726 -28.99 0.97 13.14
CA VAL A 726 -28.46 2.33 13.04
C VAL A 726 -27.50 2.62 14.18
N SER A 727 -26.30 3.08 13.81
CA SER A 727 -25.31 3.60 14.76
C SER A 727 -24.68 4.89 14.24
N PHE A 728 -24.31 5.77 15.17
CA PHE A 728 -23.55 6.98 14.88
C PHE A 728 -22.15 6.87 15.47
N ARG A 729 -21.16 7.44 14.80
CA ARG A 729 -19.77 7.53 15.25
C ARG A 729 -19.26 8.95 15.02
N LEU A 730 -18.70 9.56 16.06
CA LEU A 730 -17.96 10.81 15.99
C LEU A 730 -16.48 10.49 16.18
N ASN A 731 -15.68 10.69 15.15
CA ASN A 731 -14.23 10.53 15.20
C ASN A 731 -13.56 11.90 15.22
N ALA A 732 -12.55 12.07 16.08
CA ALA A 732 -11.70 13.25 16.12
C ALA A 732 -10.24 12.82 15.94
N TYR A 733 -9.58 13.38 14.95
CA TYR A 733 -8.20 13.05 14.59
C TYR A 733 -7.26 14.18 14.99
N ASN A 734 -6.04 13.84 15.40
CA ASN A 734 -5.07 14.81 15.92
C ASN A 734 -5.72 15.73 16.98
N LEU A 735 -6.33 15.12 17.99
CA LEU A 735 -7.17 15.76 19.01
C LEU A 735 -6.48 16.95 19.70
N LEU A 736 -5.17 16.85 19.88
CA LEU A 736 -4.35 17.90 20.51
C LEU A 736 -3.82 18.95 19.52
N ASP A 737 -4.18 18.86 18.24
CA ASP A 737 -3.78 19.80 17.18
C ASP A 737 -2.26 19.96 17.09
N LYS A 738 -1.57 18.82 17.10
CA LYS A 738 -0.11 18.79 17.07
C LYS A 738 0.36 19.17 15.66
N ASP A 739 1.28 20.12 15.58
CA ASP A 739 2.09 20.36 14.38
C ASP A 739 3.26 19.36 14.34
N TYR A 740 3.35 18.61 13.24
CA TYR A 740 4.40 17.61 13.03
C TYR A 740 4.70 17.38 11.55
N ILE A 741 5.81 16.70 11.27
CA ILE A 741 6.17 16.25 9.92
C ILE A 741 5.71 14.81 9.76
N ASP A 742 4.74 14.58 8.89
CA ASP A 742 4.17 13.24 8.62
C ASP A 742 5.02 12.50 7.60
N ARG A 743 5.30 13.15 6.46
CA ARG A 743 6.07 12.56 5.36
C ARG A 743 7.34 13.33 5.10
N VAL A 744 8.43 12.58 4.93
CA VAL A 744 9.76 13.13 4.70
C VAL A 744 10.16 12.85 3.25
N GLY A 745 10.53 13.90 2.53
CA GLY A 745 11.09 13.85 1.17
C GLY A 745 12.52 14.39 1.14
N GLY A 746 13.20 14.18 0.02
CA GLY A 746 14.58 14.64 -0.16
C GLY A 746 14.69 16.16 -0.18
N GLY A 747 13.83 16.84 -0.94
CA GLY A 747 13.85 18.31 -1.07
C GLY A 747 12.75 19.06 -0.30
N HIS A 748 11.77 18.34 0.24
CA HIS A 748 10.60 18.89 0.91
C HIS A 748 10.07 17.92 1.98
N TYR A 749 9.11 18.37 2.77
CA TYR A 749 8.38 17.55 3.72
C TYR A 749 6.90 17.90 3.71
N ILE A 750 6.05 16.95 4.10
CA ILE A 750 4.60 17.18 4.18
C ILE A 750 4.18 17.19 5.64
N PRO A 751 3.56 18.30 6.13
CA PRO A 751 3.01 18.36 7.47
C PRO A 751 1.99 17.26 7.71
N GLY A 752 1.86 16.88 8.98
CA GLY A 752 0.71 16.16 9.46
C GLY A 752 -0.59 16.93 9.24
N GLN A 753 -1.67 16.18 9.07
CA GLN A 753 -3.00 16.79 9.02
C GLN A 753 -3.31 17.46 10.36
N GLY A 754 -3.90 18.64 10.31
CA GLY A 754 -4.40 19.35 11.50
C GLY A 754 -5.58 18.60 12.14
N ARG A 755 -6.07 19.11 13.27
CA ARG A 755 -7.24 18.50 13.92
C ARG A 755 -8.46 18.49 13.01
N SER A 756 -9.09 17.33 12.83
CA SER A 756 -10.33 17.18 12.07
C SER A 756 -11.35 16.33 12.82
N VAL A 757 -12.63 16.53 12.50
CA VAL A 757 -13.75 15.82 13.16
C VAL A 757 -14.73 15.34 12.11
N THR A 758 -15.12 14.07 12.19
CA THR A 758 -16.09 13.45 11.29
C THR A 758 -17.23 12.80 12.07
N LEU A 759 -18.45 12.97 11.58
CA LEU A 759 -19.65 12.29 12.06
C LEU A 759 -20.12 11.33 10.98
N THR A 760 -20.28 10.06 11.36
CA THR A 760 -20.68 8.98 10.47
C THR A 760 -21.95 8.32 10.98
N ALA A 761 -22.89 8.07 10.09
CA ALA A 761 -24.05 7.20 10.29
C ALA A 761 -23.81 5.87 9.55
N ASP A 762 -23.88 4.76 10.28
CA ASP A 762 -23.74 3.40 9.76
C ASP A 762 -25.10 2.70 9.88
N ILE A 763 -25.66 2.33 8.74
CA ILE A 763 -27.00 1.80 8.56
C ILE A 763 -26.90 0.40 7.97
N LYS A 764 -27.43 -0.60 8.68
CA LYS A 764 -27.39 -2.03 8.32
C LYS A 764 -28.80 -2.60 8.21
N PHE A 765 -29.03 -3.47 7.22
CA PHE A 765 -30.33 -4.12 6.97
C PHE A 765 -30.23 -5.62 6.81
#